data_AF-A0A6F9BGQ0-F1
#
_entry.id   AF-A0A6F9BGQ0-F1
#
_cell.length_a   1.000
_cell.length_b   1.000
_cell.length_c   1.000
_cell.angle_alpha   90.00
_cell.angle_beta   90.00
_cell.angle_gamma   90.00
#
_symmetry.space_group_name_H-M   'P 1'
#
loop_
_entity.id
_entity.type
_entity.pdbx_description
1 polymer ?
#
loop_
_entity_poly.entity_id
_entity_poly.type
_entity_poly.pdbx_seq_one_letter_code
_entity_poly.pdbx_strand_id
1 'polypeptide(L)'
;MDRRFLLTFLFCSVSWIFFWEVRWKKGKESQIEEWIQGHSLSEYKHLFEDVETLEELSLSVLTRLEDVVREKRRWRDIAEAHIQLLRDFAFQEWLCSQSLDHYYHTLKTLGCMNLDDLAQFDSQLQLSLAAWGYYYEDYIKLSTGVKVLQASRGSRDQDYEIQLVHNLAERRLNEKWSIAGALIFGCTVALCFLIRDLMFYVIGGITVSIIAFVFTIKFLCELAARVVSFLQNDDPGRRGDRSIYDYVRGNYLDPRSCKVSWDWKDPQEVGQTMSFRVQLFYKNGQPFPAHRPVGLRVNITHIELALDIPVTQEVLQEPESNVVKVTFTVRKAGRYEVAVKLGGLNVAYSPYYKIFQPGTVVPSKTKIAYHFSTLVLVYGQQHTLQIEPRDEYGNPTSNSTSLIDEVNYSVHVHSLGTVDDDSLEEYYSKSVTSNKQLCQVLLKITLRKKGCFRARISYNDLPISNGEFDIIVLSENEKNCVEKNVSTPGISIYFEAYLYGTGNYSNNSNSSWQLPASALMAPQRRPSMGDEEDEHDSPVEGQPEKVKKPKKVYCYISPKQLSVKEFYLKIIPWRLFTFRVCPGTKFTYYGPDPVHKYLTLVVDDGIQPPVELSCKDRNIMAATFIRGSETFQDKVSFFQRELRHIHSKRPRTKTCLKITRHCILDSSLKSTRNFSVSDWSKNFEVVFQDEEALDWGGPRREWFELICKTLFDTTNQLFTRFSDDNQGLVHPNAERPAHLRLKMYEFAGRVVGKCLYESALGGAYKQMVRARFTRSFLAQIIGLRMNYKYFETDDQEFYKMKVCVILNNDVSEMDLVFAEEKYSKSGQLEKVVELISGGAQIAVNNENKMHYLNLLAQYRLASQVRDEVEHFLKGLNELVPENLLAIFDENELELLLCGTGDIDVQDFKAHAVVVGGSWHFREKVMKWFWAVVSSFTQEELARLLHFNQLCLPTYDSYEELHKMLKLAISEGSEGFGML
;
A
#
# COMPACT_ATOMS: atom_id res chain seq x y z
N MET A 1 60.66 -55.42 -14.79
CA MET A 1 60.00 -54.84 -15.99
C MET A 1 60.87 -55.11 -17.20
N ASP A 2 60.27 -55.44 -18.34
CA ASP A 2 61.04 -55.72 -19.56
C ASP A 2 61.73 -54.44 -20.08
N ARG A 3 63.00 -54.56 -20.47
CA ARG A 3 63.82 -53.45 -20.98
C ARG A 3 63.21 -52.86 -22.26
N ARG A 4 62.46 -53.67 -23.02
CA ARG A 4 61.68 -53.23 -24.18
C ARG A 4 60.54 -52.30 -23.78
N PHE A 5 59.74 -52.68 -22.78
CA PHE A 5 58.62 -51.86 -22.29
C PHE A 5 59.09 -50.47 -21.83
N LEU A 6 60.27 -50.41 -21.21
CA LEU A 6 60.86 -49.15 -20.73
C LEU A 6 61.32 -48.27 -21.89
N LEU A 7 61.96 -48.84 -22.91
CA LEU A 7 62.30 -48.13 -24.15
C LEU A 7 61.06 -47.65 -24.90
N THR A 8 60.01 -48.48 -25.00
CA THR A 8 58.73 -48.08 -25.60
C THR A 8 58.07 -46.96 -24.81
N PHE A 9 58.04 -47.04 -23.47
CA PHE A 9 57.45 -45.99 -22.63
C PHE A 9 58.20 -44.67 -22.77
N LEU A 10 59.54 -44.67 -22.67
CA LEU A 10 60.35 -43.46 -22.84
C LEU A 10 60.23 -42.88 -24.25
N PHE A 11 60.23 -43.73 -25.29
CA PHE A 11 60.04 -43.30 -26.68
C PHE A 11 58.63 -42.74 -26.92
N CYS A 12 57.59 -43.37 -26.37
CA CYS A 12 56.22 -42.86 -26.41
C CYS A 12 56.07 -41.55 -25.63
N SER A 13 56.68 -41.40 -24.45
CA SER A 13 56.65 -40.15 -23.67
C SER A 13 57.35 -39.02 -24.41
N VAL A 14 58.56 -39.23 -24.93
CA VAL A 14 59.30 -38.22 -25.69
C VAL A 14 58.60 -37.91 -27.01
N SER A 15 58.09 -38.91 -27.71
CA SER A 15 57.30 -38.71 -28.95
C SER A 15 55.95 -38.03 -28.69
N TRP A 16 55.32 -38.23 -27.53
CA TRP A 16 54.11 -37.52 -27.12
C TRP A 16 54.40 -36.05 -26.80
N ILE A 17 55.49 -35.77 -26.09
CA ILE A 17 55.98 -34.41 -25.84
C ILE A 17 56.29 -33.70 -27.17
N PHE A 18 57.09 -34.32 -28.05
CA PHE A 18 57.39 -33.76 -29.37
C PHE A 18 56.14 -33.60 -30.25
N PHE A 19 55.21 -34.54 -30.22
CA PHE A 19 53.95 -34.44 -30.96
C PHE A 19 53.09 -33.28 -30.46
N TRP A 20 52.99 -33.10 -29.13
CA TRP A 20 52.30 -31.97 -28.53
C TRP A 20 52.99 -30.64 -28.85
N GLU A 21 54.32 -30.57 -28.73
CA GLU A 21 55.10 -29.37 -28.99
C GLU A 21 55.05 -28.96 -30.47
N VAL A 22 55.16 -29.91 -31.40
CA VAL A 22 54.99 -29.67 -32.84
C VAL A 22 53.55 -29.30 -33.20
N ARG A 23 52.54 -29.98 -32.62
CA ARG A 23 51.12 -29.65 -32.85
C ARG A 23 50.77 -28.26 -32.31
N TRP A 24 51.33 -27.89 -31.17
CA TRP A 24 51.16 -26.58 -30.53
C TRP A 24 51.84 -25.47 -31.33
N LYS A 25 53.06 -25.68 -31.84
CA LYS A 25 53.71 -24.73 -32.77
C LYS A 25 52.92 -24.57 -34.07
N LYS A 26 52.54 -25.67 -34.73
CA LYS A 26 51.78 -25.61 -36.00
C LYS A 26 50.41 -24.93 -35.89
N GLY A 27 49.74 -25.06 -34.75
CA GLY A 27 48.46 -24.37 -34.52
C GLY A 27 48.61 -22.85 -34.31
N LYS A 28 49.79 -22.38 -33.89
CA LYS A 28 50.07 -20.98 -33.57
C LYS A 28 50.63 -20.17 -34.73
N GLU A 29 51.56 -20.76 -35.50
CA GLU A 29 52.09 -20.13 -36.71
C GLU A 29 50.94 -19.78 -37.69
N SER A 30 49.94 -20.66 -37.83
CA SER A 30 48.73 -20.42 -38.63
C SER A 30 47.96 -19.16 -38.22
N GLN A 31 47.76 -18.93 -36.91
CA GLN A 31 46.93 -17.81 -36.43
C GLN A 31 47.60 -16.45 -36.58
N ILE A 32 48.92 -16.38 -36.37
CA ILE A 32 49.70 -15.16 -36.57
C ILE A 32 49.82 -14.87 -38.07
N GLU A 33 50.06 -15.88 -38.92
CA GLU A 33 50.06 -15.71 -40.37
C GLU A 33 48.70 -15.30 -40.93
N GLU A 34 47.60 -15.91 -40.48
CA GLU A 34 46.23 -15.55 -40.87
C GLU A 34 45.89 -14.11 -40.48
N TRP A 35 46.28 -13.66 -39.29
CA TRP A 35 46.04 -12.27 -38.85
C TRP A 35 46.88 -11.26 -39.67
N ILE A 36 48.16 -11.54 -39.91
CA ILE A 36 49.05 -10.71 -40.74
C ILE A 36 48.56 -10.66 -42.18
N GLN A 37 48.10 -11.78 -42.75
CA GLN A 37 47.58 -11.85 -44.12
C GLN A 37 46.23 -11.14 -44.23
N GLY A 38 45.32 -11.33 -43.27
CA GLY A 38 44.00 -10.70 -43.24
C GLY A 38 44.04 -9.16 -43.20
N HIS A 39 45.05 -8.59 -42.55
CA HIS A 39 45.25 -7.13 -42.46
C HIS A 39 46.24 -6.57 -43.50
N SER A 40 46.63 -7.38 -44.51
CA SER A 40 47.58 -6.99 -45.56
C SER A 40 48.93 -6.47 -45.02
N LEU A 41 49.44 -7.12 -43.96
CA LEU A 41 50.73 -6.81 -43.31
C LEU A 41 51.87 -7.76 -43.72
N SER A 42 51.64 -8.65 -44.70
CA SER A 42 52.59 -9.70 -45.10
C SER A 42 53.98 -9.19 -45.52
N GLU A 43 54.07 -7.95 -46.00
CA GLU A 43 55.34 -7.28 -46.35
C GLU A 43 56.19 -6.92 -45.11
N TYR A 44 55.59 -6.86 -43.91
CA TYR A 44 56.23 -6.53 -42.64
C TYR A 44 56.42 -7.75 -41.72
N LYS A 45 56.23 -8.98 -42.23
CA LYS A 45 56.31 -10.23 -41.45
C LYS A 45 57.60 -10.35 -40.60
N HIS A 46 58.72 -9.83 -41.10
CA HIS A 46 60.02 -9.82 -40.42
C HIS A 46 60.04 -9.07 -39.07
N LEU A 47 59.09 -8.16 -38.80
CA LEU A 47 58.98 -7.42 -37.54
C LEU A 47 58.37 -8.24 -36.39
N PHE A 48 57.87 -9.45 -36.70
CA PHE A 48 57.13 -10.33 -35.79
C PHE A 48 57.78 -11.72 -35.63
N GLU A 49 59.01 -11.92 -36.13
CA GLU A 49 59.72 -13.21 -36.06
C GLU A 49 60.06 -13.66 -34.63
N ASP A 50 60.06 -12.73 -33.67
CA ASP A 50 60.31 -12.95 -32.23
C ASP A 50 59.03 -13.02 -31.38
N VAL A 51 57.84 -12.97 -31.99
CA VAL A 51 56.55 -13.01 -31.29
C VAL A 51 55.98 -14.44 -31.31
N GLU A 52 55.93 -15.12 -30.17
CA GLU A 52 55.50 -16.53 -30.09
C GLU A 52 53.97 -16.71 -29.97
N THR A 53 53.22 -15.66 -29.61
CA THR A 53 51.78 -15.73 -29.33
C THR A 53 50.98 -14.53 -29.82
N LEU A 54 49.68 -14.73 -30.11
CA LEU A 54 48.78 -13.66 -30.56
C LEU A 54 48.45 -12.69 -29.39
N GLU A 55 48.58 -13.15 -28.16
CA GLU A 55 48.50 -12.33 -26.94
C GLU A 55 49.71 -11.38 -26.80
N GLU A 56 50.94 -11.86 -27.00
CA GLU A 56 52.15 -11.01 -27.07
C GLU A 56 52.08 -10.03 -28.25
N LEU A 57 51.50 -10.46 -29.38
CA LEU A 57 51.24 -9.62 -30.55
C LEU A 57 50.32 -8.44 -30.18
N SER A 58 49.22 -8.69 -29.47
CA SER A 58 48.29 -7.64 -28.99
C SER A 58 48.85 -6.71 -27.90
N LEU A 59 50.05 -7.02 -27.36
CA LEU A 59 50.75 -6.20 -26.38
C LEU A 59 51.93 -5.41 -26.99
N SER A 60 52.41 -5.75 -28.19
CA SER A 60 53.70 -5.26 -28.72
C SER A 60 53.67 -4.68 -30.15
N VAL A 61 52.56 -4.82 -30.88
CA VAL A 61 52.45 -4.43 -32.30
C VAL A 61 52.51 -2.92 -32.54
N LEU A 62 51.83 -2.11 -31.72
CA LEU A 62 51.69 -0.67 -31.99
C LEU A 62 53.06 0.03 -32.06
N THR A 63 53.92 -0.17 -31.07
CA THR A 63 55.25 0.48 -30.99
C THR A 63 56.22 0.05 -32.09
N ARG A 64 55.99 -1.11 -32.73
CA ARG A 64 56.86 -1.62 -33.81
C ARG A 64 56.40 -1.23 -35.21
N LEU A 65 55.09 -1.04 -35.41
CA LEU A 65 54.53 -0.64 -36.71
C LEU A 65 54.47 0.87 -36.92
N GLU A 66 54.40 1.68 -35.85
CA GLU A 66 54.28 3.14 -35.93
C GLU A 66 55.43 3.80 -36.71
N ASP A 67 56.66 3.31 -36.53
CA ASP A 67 57.86 3.81 -37.23
C ASP A 67 57.89 3.47 -38.73
N VAL A 68 57.12 2.47 -39.17
CA VAL A 68 57.21 1.87 -40.51
C VAL A 68 56.04 2.27 -41.40
N VAL A 69 54.81 2.33 -40.86
CA VAL A 69 53.59 2.61 -41.63
C VAL A 69 53.31 4.11 -41.71
N ARG A 70 54.00 4.80 -42.63
CA ARG A 70 53.91 6.27 -42.81
C ARG A 70 52.55 6.78 -43.31
N GLU A 71 51.67 5.91 -43.82
CA GLU A 71 50.42 6.30 -44.44
C GLU A 71 49.27 6.39 -43.40
N LYS A 72 48.96 7.61 -42.96
CA LYS A 72 48.02 7.94 -41.85
C LYS A 72 46.59 7.37 -41.93
N ARG A 73 46.19 6.78 -43.05
CA ARG A 73 44.90 6.08 -43.18
C ARG A 73 45.08 4.61 -42.81
N ARG A 74 45.94 3.90 -43.54
CA ARG A 74 46.33 2.51 -43.27
C ARG A 74 46.82 2.31 -41.83
N TRP A 75 47.58 3.26 -41.27
CA TRP A 75 47.97 3.24 -39.86
C TRP A 75 46.79 3.21 -38.88
N ARG A 76 45.73 4.02 -39.12
CA ARG A 76 44.54 4.01 -38.26
C ARG A 76 43.79 2.70 -38.35
N ASP A 77 43.61 2.18 -39.57
CA ASP A 77 42.90 0.92 -39.81
C ASP A 77 43.62 -0.25 -39.08
N ILE A 78 44.96 -0.25 -39.06
CA ILE A 78 45.79 -1.22 -38.31
C ILE A 78 45.69 -1.00 -36.79
N ALA A 79 45.77 0.25 -36.32
CA ALA A 79 45.70 0.55 -34.89
C ALA A 79 44.32 0.21 -34.29
N GLU A 80 43.24 0.41 -35.05
CA GLU A 80 41.88 0.03 -34.67
C GLU A 80 41.72 -1.50 -34.60
N ALA A 81 42.24 -2.23 -35.60
CA ALA A 81 42.28 -3.70 -35.58
C ALA A 81 43.09 -4.26 -34.39
N HIS A 82 44.19 -3.61 -34.03
CA HIS A 82 44.99 -3.96 -32.86
C HIS A 82 44.24 -3.73 -31.54
N ILE A 83 43.60 -2.57 -31.38
CA ILE A 83 42.79 -2.25 -30.19
C ILE A 83 41.62 -3.24 -30.05
N GLN A 84 41.01 -3.65 -31.17
CA GLN A 84 39.96 -4.66 -31.16
C GLN A 84 40.48 -6.04 -30.71
N LEU A 85 41.69 -6.45 -31.15
CA LEU A 85 42.33 -7.69 -30.73
C LEU A 85 42.66 -7.70 -29.21
N LEU A 86 43.22 -6.59 -28.71
CA LEU A 86 43.50 -6.39 -27.28
C LEU A 86 42.21 -6.52 -26.43
N ARG A 87 41.12 -5.86 -26.87
CA ARG A 87 39.82 -5.88 -26.21
C ARG A 87 39.19 -7.27 -26.16
N ASP A 88 39.36 -8.06 -27.21
CA ASP A 88 38.81 -9.41 -27.27
C ASP A 88 39.49 -10.35 -26.27
N PHE A 89 40.82 -10.30 -26.17
CA PHE A 89 41.57 -11.05 -25.16
C PHE A 89 41.30 -10.56 -23.73
N ALA A 90 41.18 -9.24 -23.51
CA ALA A 90 40.82 -8.69 -22.21
C ALA A 90 39.41 -9.14 -21.77
N PHE A 91 38.44 -9.18 -22.69
CA PHE A 91 37.09 -9.70 -22.46
C PHE A 91 37.11 -11.21 -22.12
N GLN A 92 37.90 -12.00 -22.84
CA GLN A 92 38.03 -13.43 -22.58
C GLN A 92 38.66 -13.73 -21.20
N GLU A 93 39.75 -13.06 -20.81
CA GLU A 93 40.36 -13.29 -19.48
C GLU A 93 39.51 -12.71 -18.35
N TRP A 94 38.78 -11.61 -18.58
CA TRP A 94 37.84 -11.10 -17.57
C TRP A 94 36.76 -12.14 -17.25
N LEU A 95 36.14 -12.76 -18.27
CA LEU A 95 35.20 -13.87 -18.07
C LEU A 95 35.85 -15.05 -17.35
N CYS A 96 37.07 -15.44 -17.74
CA CYS A 96 37.83 -16.49 -17.08
C CYS A 96 38.10 -16.19 -15.59
N SER A 97 38.45 -14.94 -15.26
CA SER A 97 38.69 -14.49 -13.87
C SER A 97 37.44 -14.60 -12.98
N GLN A 98 36.25 -14.47 -13.57
CA GLN A 98 34.96 -14.63 -12.89
C GLN A 98 34.41 -16.07 -12.96
N SER A 99 35.12 -17.00 -13.58
CA SER A 99 34.65 -18.38 -13.88
C SER A 99 33.39 -18.43 -14.79
N LEU A 100 33.31 -17.51 -15.75
CA LEU A 100 32.21 -17.33 -16.71
C LEU A 100 32.66 -17.55 -18.18
N ASP A 101 33.81 -18.18 -18.39
CA ASP A 101 34.43 -18.46 -19.70
C ASP A 101 33.48 -19.17 -20.67
N HIS A 102 32.65 -20.08 -20.16
CA HIS A 102 31.66 -20.82 -20.94
C HIS A 102 30.54 -19.96 -21.55
N TYR A 103 30.35 -18.71 -21.10
CA TYR A 103 29.40 -17.75 -21.71
C TYR A 103 29.98 -16.95 -22.89
N TYR A 104 31.29 -17.01 -23.15
CA TYR A 104 32.00 -16.18 -24.13
C TYR A 104 31.36 -16.20 -25.54
N HIS A 105 31.09 -17.40 -26.10
CA HIS A 105 30.46 -17.53 -27.41
C HIS A 105 28.99 -17.07 -27.43
N THR A 106 28.26 -17.28 -26.34
CA THR A 106 26.86 -16.85 -26.20
C THR A 106 26.76 -15.32 -26.17
N LEU A 107 27.63 -14.67 -25.39
CA LEU A 107 27.67 -13.20 -25.29
C LEU A 107 28.06 -12.55 -26.63
N LYS A 108 29.05 -13.10 -27.35
CA LYS A 108 29.36 -12.66 -28.73
C LYS A 108 28.19 -12.81 -29.69
N THR A 109 27.44 -13.91 -29.60
CA THR A 109 26.24 -14.14 -30.44
C THR A 109 25.12 -13.13 -30.15
N LEU A 110 25.07 -12.59 -28.92
CA LEU A 110 24.14 -11.53 -28.51
C LEU A 110 24.67 -10.11 -28.78
N GLY A 111 25.79 -9.96 -29.50
CA GLY A 111 26.35 -8.66 -29.88
C GLY A 111 27.28 -8.02 -28.85
N CYS A 112 27.59 -8.70 -27.74
CA CYS A 112 28.56 -8.23 -26.76
C CYS A 112 29.98 -8.65 -27.17
N MET A 113 30.78 -7.71 -27.67
CA MET A 113 32.11 -7.99 -28.26
C MET A 113 33.27 -7.59 -27.36
N ASN A 114 33.06 -6.72 -26.37
CA ASN A 114 34.09 -6.24 -25.44
C ASN A 114 33.50 -5.90 -24.05
N LEU A 115 34.35 -5.42 -23.14
CA LEU A 115 33.96 -5.08 -21.76
C LEU A 115 33.08 -3.82 -21.64
N ASP A 116 33.11 -2.89 -22.60
CA ASP A 116 32.20 -1.73 -22.64
C ASP A 116 30.80 -2.09 -23.11
N ASP A 117 30.69 -3.04 -24.05
CA ASP A 117 29.41 -3.62 -24.44
C ASP A 117 28.80 -4.38 -23.25
N LEU A 118 29.62 -5.15 -22.53
CA LEU A 118 29.19 -5.88 -21.34
C LEU A 118 28.75 -4.93 -20.20
N ALA A 119 29.46 -3.82 -20.00
CA ALA A 119 29.08 -2.79 -19.04
C ALA A 119 27.76 -2.08 -19.40
N GLN A 120 27.32 -2.14 -20.66
CA GLN A 120 26.07 -1.54 -21.16
C GLN A 120 24.97 -2.58 -21.40
N PHE A 121 25.24 -3.86 -21.09
CA PHE A 121 24.37 -4.99 -21.41
C PHE A 121 23.05 -4.90 -20.65
N ASP A 122 21.92 -4.87 -21.38
CA ASP A 122 20.59 -4.58 -20.82
C ASP A 122 20.18 -5.57 -19.72
N SER A 123 19.71 -5.01 -18.61
CA SER A 123 19.07 -5.71 -17.49
C SER A 123 17.99 -6.73 -17.89
N GLN A 124 17.20 -6.46 -18.95
CA GLN A 124 16.15 -7.37 -19.41
C GLN A 124 16.75 -8.58 -20.16
N LEU A 125 17.85 -8.38 -20.88
CA LEU A 125 18.67 -9.43 -21.51
C LEU A 125 19.52 -10.21 -20.49
N GLN A 126 19.99 -9.58 -19.40
CA GLN A 126 20.62 -10.29 -18.28
C GLN A 126 19.65 -11.28 -17.62
N LEU A 127 18.37 -10.92 -17.51
CA LEU A 127 17.31 -11.79 -17.01
C LEU A 127 16.95 -12.92 -18.00
N SER A 128 17.02 -12.68 -19.32
CA SER A 128 16.77 -13.74 -20.31
C SER A 128 17.92 -14.76 -20.37
N LEU A 129 19.18 -14.34 -20.19
CA LEU A 129 20.31 -15.25 -20.02
C LEU A 129 20.15 -16.15 -18.77
N ALA A 130 19.65 -15.61 -17.66
CA ALA A 130 19.33 -16.41 -16.48
C ALA A 130 18.16 -17.40 -16.73
N ALA A 131 17.22 -17.06 -17.61
CA ALA A 131 16.13 -17.94 -18.02
C ALA A 131 16.57 -19.07 -18.97
N TRP A 132 17.79 -19.02 -19.53
CA TRP A 132 18.33 -20.05 -20.43
C TRP A 132 19.04 -21.22 -19.72
N GLY A 133 18.87 -21.35 -18.40
CA GLY A 133 18.95 -22.65 -17.73
C GLY A 133 20.31 -23.07 -17.16
N TYR A 134 21.22 -22.14 -16.86
CA TYR A 134 22.44 -22.43 -16.09
C TYR A 134 22.62 -21.46 -14.90
N TYR A 135 23.42 -21.91 -13.93
CA TYR A 135 23.40 -21.58 -12.51
C TYR A 135 23.12 -20.11 -12.12
N TYR A 136 22.21 -19.93 -11.16
CA TYR A 136 21.90 -18.63 -10.55
C TYR A 136 23.11 -17.94 -9.89
N GLU A 137 24.12 -18.71 -9.47
CA GLU A 137 25.41 -18.14 -9.02
C GLU A 137 26.14 -17.37 -10.13
N ASP A 138 26.07 -17.85 -11.37
CA ASP A 138 26.77 -17.23 -12.50
C ASP A 138 26.05 -15.94 -12.94
N TYR A 139 24.73 -15.88 -12.81
CA TYR A 139 23.97 -14.62 -12.90
C TYR A 139 24.41 -13.60 -11.83
N ILE A 140 24.64 -14.02 -10.59
CA ILE A 140 25.13 -13.12 -9.53
C ILE A 140 26.55 -12.64 -9.83
N LYS A 141 27.46 -13.54 -10.24
CA LYS A 141 28.83 -13.19 -10.64
C LYS A 141 28.82 -12.18 -11.79
N LEU A 142 28.02 -12.45 -12.83
CA LEU A 142 27.88 -11.57 -14.00
C LEU A 142 27.28 -10.22 -13.62
N SER A 143 26.18 -10.18 -12.88
CA SER A 143 25.51 -8.92 -12.48
C SER A 143 26.38 -8.07 -11.55
N THR A 144 27.08 -8.69 -10.60
CA THR A 144 28.03 -8.00 -9.72
C THR A 144 29.25 -7.50 -10.49
N GLY A 145 29.82 -8.33 -11.37
CA GLY A 145 30.93 -7.95 -12.24
C GLY A 145 30.59 -6.79 -13.17
N VAL A 146 29.40 -6.81 -13.79
CA VAL A 146 28.90 -5.71 -14.64
C VAL A 146 28.71 -4.43 -13.83
N LYS A 147 28.19 -4.48 -12.60
CA LYS A 147 28.10 -3.29 -11.73
C LYS A 147 29.47 -2.72 -11.37
N VAL A 148 30.48 -3.56 -11.17
CA VAL A 148 31.87 -3.12 -10.96
C VAL A 148 32.44 -2.48 -12.22
N LEU A 149 32.21 -3.05 -13.41
CA LEU A 149 32.59 -2.47 -14.70
C LEU A 149 31.88 -1.11 -14.96
N GLN A 150 30.61 -0.99 -14.59
CA GLN A 150 29.85 0.27 -14.69
C GLN A 150 30.40 1.34 -13.74
N ALA A 151 30.75 0.97 -12.51
CA ALA A 151 31.34 1.90 -11.54
C ALA A 151 32.75 2.36 -11.95
N SER A 152 33.54 1.52 -12.64
CA SER A 152 34.88 1.87 -13.13
C SER A 152 34.90 2.57 -14.50
N ARG A 153 33.76 2.73 -15.16
CA ARG A 153 33.61 3.20 -16.56
C ARG A 153 34.23 4.58 -16.84
N GLY A 154 34.39 5.44 -15.83
CA GLY A 154 35.05 6.75 -15.95
C GLY A 154 36.56 6.76 -15.70
N SER A 155 37.17 5.63 -15.35
CA SER A 155 38.58 5.50 -14.96
C SER A 155 39.31 4.31 -15.64
N ARG A 156 38.67 3.65 -16.61
CA ARG A 156 39.27 2.59 -17.42
C ARG A 156 40.11 3.19 -18.54
N ASP A 157 41.36 3.50 -18.24
CA ASP A 157 42.39 3.66 -19.28
C ASP A 157 42.73 2.31 -19.92
N GLN A 158 43.31 2.37 -21.11
CA GLN A 158 43.72 1.21 -21.92
C GLN A 158 44.65 0.24 -21.15
N ASP A 159 45.37 0.76 -20.15
CA ASP A 159 46.22 0.03 -19.21
C ASP A 159 45.50 -1.10 -18.46
N TYR A 160 44.20 -0.98 -18.16
CA TYR A 160 43.43 -2.05 -17.49
C TYR A 160 43.21 -3.27 -18.40
N GLU A 161 42.96 -3.02 -19.69
CA GLU A 161 42.81 -4.07 -20.70
C GLU A 161 44.16 -4.73 -20.99
N ILE A 162 45.24 -3.94 -21.07
CA ILE A 162 46.63 -4.42 -21.15
C ILE A 162 46.99 -5.31 -19.94
N GLN A 163 46.63 -4.91 -18.72
CA GLN A 163 46.91 -5.69 -17.51
C GLN A 163 46.19 -7.05 -17.51
N LEU A 164 44.93 -7.10 -17.99
CA LEU A 164 44.20 -8.37 -18.15
C LEU A 164 44.88 -9.31 -19.16
N VAL A 165 45.31 -8.79 -20.30
CA VAL A 165 46.01 -9.60 -21.32
C VAL A 165 47.40 -10.06 -20.83
N HIS A 166 48.11 -9.23 -20.05
CA HIS A 166 49.36 -9.64 -19.39
C HIS A 166 49.15 -10.81 -18.40
N ASN A 167 48.08 -10.75 -17.59
CA ASN A 167 47.73 -11.84 -16.67
C ASN A 167 47.39 -13.15 -17.43
N LEU A 168 46.65 -13.05 -18.56
CA LEU A 168 46.34 -14.19 -19.43
C LEU A 168 47.62 -14.85 -19.99
N ALA A 169 48.57 -14.04 -20.46
CA ALA A 169 49.85 -14.52 -20.99
C ALA A 169 50.67 -15.23 -19.90
N GLU A 170 50.82 -14.61 -18.72
CA GLU A 170 51.58 -15.18 -17.60
C GLU A 170 50.96 -16.48 -17.07
N ARG A 171 49.62 -16.54 -16.98
CA ARG A 171 48.88 -17.73 -16.53
C ARG A 171 49.11 -18.93 -17.45
N ARG A 172 49.03 -18.74 -18.77
CA ARG A 172 49.33 -19.78 -19.77
C ARG A 172 50.82 -20.18 -19.78
N LEU A 173 51.72 -19.25 -19.44
CA LEU A 173 53.14 -19.56 -19.26
C LEU A 173 53.36 -20.46 -18.04
N ASN A 174 52.68 -20.20 -16.92
CA ASN A 174 52.75 -21.01 -15.70
C ASN A 174 52.16 -22.42 -15.88
N GLU A 175 51.10 -22.59 -16.67
CA GLU A 175 50.58 -23.91 -17.04
C GLU A 175 51.60 -24.75 -17.83
N LYS A 176 52.34 -24.12 -18.77
CA LYS A 176 53.44 -24.75 -19.53
C LYS A 176 54.53 -25.32 -18.59
N TRP A 177 54.94 -24.56 -17.58
CA TRP A 177 55.95 -25.00 -16.59
C TRP A 177 55.43 -26.05 -15.60
N SER A 178 54.16 -25.97 -15.20
CA SER A 178 53.54 -26.95 -14.30
C SER A 178 53.50 -28.36 -14.92
N ILE A 179 53.07 -28.46 -16.19
CA ILE A 179 52.97 -29.74 -16.90
C ILE A 179 54.37 -30.32 -17.19
N ALA A 180 55.32 -29.49 -17.60
CA ALA A 180 56.71 -29.90 -17.79
C ALA A 180 57.36 -30.37 -16.48
N GLY A 181 57.14 -29.63 -15.37
CA GLY A 181 57.64 -29.98 -14.04
C GLY A 181 57.08 -31.31 -13.52
N ALA A 182 55.78 -31.57 -13.71
CA ALA A 182 55.15 -32.83 -13.33
C ALA A 182 55.73 -34.04 -14.12
N LEU A 183 56.01 -33.87 -15.41
CA LEU A 183 56.65 -34.89 -16.24
C LEU A 183 58.11 -35.14 -15.85
N ILE A 184 58.90 -34.08 -15.62
CA ILE A 184 60.29 -34.21 -15.16
C ILE A 184 60.35 -34.88 -13.78
N PHE A 185 59.42 -34.56 -12.88
CA PHE A 185 59.28 -35.22 -11.57
C PHE A 185 58.91 -36.70 -11.73
N GLY A 186 57.95 -37.04 -12.59
CA GLY A 186 57.60 -38.43 -12.89
C GLY A 186 58.78 -39.24 -13.47
N CYS A 187 59.52 -38.67 -14.42
CA CYS A 187 60.70 -39.30 -15.02
C CYS A 187 61.86 -39.46 -14.04
N THR A 188 62.13 -38.46 -13.19
CA THR A 188 63.21 -38.53 -12.18
C THR A 188 62.90 -39.53 -11.07
N VAL A 189 61.66 -39.58 -10.58
CA VAL A 189 61.20 -40.62 -9.64
C VAL A 189 61.34 -42.02 -10.26
N ALA A 190 60.92 -42.21 -11.52
CA ALA A 190 61.07 -43.49 -12.21
C ALA A 190 62.54 -43.90 -12.42
N LEU A 191 63.44 -42.95 -12.68
CA LEU A 191 64.88 -43.20 -12.80
C LEU A 191 65.50 -43.62 -11.44
N CYS A 192 65.09 -42.96 -10.35
CA CYS A 192 65.56 -43.25 -8.99
C CYS A 192 65.16 -44.65 -8.49
N PHE A 193 64.06 -45.22 -8.98
CA PHE A 193 63.64 -46.59 -8.63
C PHE A 193 64.45 -47.70 -9.33
N LEU A 194 65.32 -47.38 -10.29
CA LEU A 194 65.95 -48.37 -11.19
C LEU A 194 67.47 -48.43 -11.17
N ILE A 195 68.18 -47.40 -10.71
CA ILE A 195 69.64 -47.40 -10.64
C ILE A 195 70.08 -47.62 -9.19
N ARG A 196 70.38 -48.89 -8.87
CA ARG A 196 70.76 -49.32 -7.53
C ARG A 196 72.28 -49.36 -7.38
N ASP A 197 72.90 -48.24 -6.97
CA ASP A 197 74.29 -48.27 -6.47
C ASP A 197 74.67 -47.14 -5.48
N LEU A 198 75.77 -47.37 -4.78
CA LEU A 198 76.08 -46.86 -3.43
C LEU A 198 76.29 -45.34 -3.27
N MET A 199 76.40 -44.56 -4.35
CA MET A 199 76.69 -43.11 -4.28
C MET A 199 75.50 -42.24 -3.83
N PHE A 200 74.35 -42.85 -3.55
CA PHE A 200 73.10 -42.17 -3.17
C PHE A 200 73.05 -41.65 -1.72
N TYR A 201 73.77 -42.25 -0.76
CA TYR A 201 73.59 -41.90 0.66
C TYR A 201 74.02 -40.46 0.99
N VAL A 202 75.05 -39.92 0.33
CA VAL A 202 75.55 -38.57 0.60
C VAL A 202 74.71 -37.51 -0.14
N ILE A 203 74.49 -37.68 -1.44
CA ILE A 203 73.75 -36.70 -2.25
C ILE A 203 72.24 -36.75 -1.94
N GLY A 204 71.68 -37.94 -1.73
CA GLY A 204 70.31 -38.14 -1.26
C GLY A 204 70.09 -37.58 0.15
N GLY A 205 71.05 -37.80 1.07
CA GLY A 205 71.02 -37.21 2.41
C GLY A 205 71.00 -35.68 2.39
N ILE A 206 71.84 -35.05 1.56
CA ILE A 206 71.91 -33.60 1.42
C ILE A 206 70.65 -33.03 0.75
N THR A 207 70.17 -33.63 -0.34
CA THR A 207 68.93 -33.16 -1.01
C THR A 207 67.70 -33.34 -0.12
N VAL A 208 67.56 -34.48 0.58
CA VAL A 208 66.48 -34.67 1.56
C VAL A 208 66.60 -33.66 2.71
N SER A 209 67.81 -33.32 3.17
CA SER A 209 68.03 -32.32 4.23
C SER A 209 67.68 -30.90 3.78
N ILE A 210 68.06 -30.50 2.56
CA ILE A 210 67.73 -29.19 1.99
C ILE A 210 66.23 -29.09 1.74
N ILE A 211 65.60 -30.15 1.20
CA ILE A 211 64.14 -30.20 1.01
C ILE A 211 63.44 -30.12 2.38
N ALA A 212 63.87 -30.89 3.38
CA ALA A 212 63.32 -30.83 4.73
C ALA A 212 63.51 -29.46 5.39
N PHE A 213 64.63 -28.77 5.12
CA PHE A 213 64.89 -27.41 5.60
C PHE A 213 63.98 -26.37 4.94
N VAL A 214 63.78 -26.44 3.61
CA VAL A 214 62.84 -25.56 2.90
C VAL A 214 61.40 -25.85 3.33
N PHE A 215 61.01 -27.11 3.53
CA PHE A 215 59.70 -27.46 4.07
C PHE A 215 59.50 -27.03 5.52
N THR A 216 60.52 -27.12 6.38
CA THR A 216 60.42 -26.62 7.77
C THR A 216 60.39 -25.09 7.83
N ILE A 217 61.14 -24.36 7.00
CA ILE A 217 61.00 -22.90 6.87
C ILE A 217 59.61 -22.53 6.36
N LYS A 218 59.11 -23.17 5.29
CA LYS A 218 57.75 -22.92 4.78
C LYS A 218 56.70 -23.19 5.85
N PHE A 219 56.83 -24.30 6.58
CA PHE A 219 55.94 -24.65 7.69
C PHE A 219 56.01 -23.64 8.84
N LEU A 220 57.19 -23.16 9.21
CA LEU A 220 57.36 -22.13 10.26
C LEU A 220 56.78 -20.77 9.83
N CYS A 221 56.96 -20.38 8.57
CA CYS A 221 56.35 -19.16 8.02
C CYS A 221 54.82 -19.26 7.94
N GLU A 222 54.27 -20.41 7.51
CA GLU A 222 52.82 -20.65 7.55
C GLU A 222 52.29 -20.68 8.99
N LEU A 223 53.02 -21.29 9.92
CA LEU A 223 52.65 -21.35 11.34
C LEU A 223 52.63 -19.94 11.95
N ALA A 224 53.66 -19.13 11.68
CA ALA A 224 53.72 -17.73 12.09
C ALA A 224 52.56 -16.91 11.50
N ALA A 225 52.27 -17.06 10.20
CA ALA A 225 51.15 -16.39 9.56
C ALA A 225 49.79 -16.77 10.18
N ARG A 226 49.57 -18.05 10.52
CA ARG A 226 48.36 -18.52 11.22
C ARG A 226 48.27 -17.99 12.65
N VAL A 227 49.39 -17.87 13.37
CA VAL A 227 49.43 -17.28 14.72
C VAL A 227 49.17 -15.77 14.67
N VAL A 228 49.71 -15.05 13.67
CA VAL A 228 49.41 -13.63 13.47
C VAL A 228 47.94 -13.41 13.09
N SER A 229 47.35 -14.24 12.21
CA SER A 229 45.93 -14.12 11.86
C SER A 229 44.99 -14.44 13.02
N PHE A 230 45.40 -15.33 13.94
CA PHE A 230 44.71 -15.60 15.20
C PHE A 230 44.75 -14.39 16.16
N LEU A 231 45.87 -13.69 16.23
CA LEU A 231 46.02 -12.49 17.08
C LEU A 231 45.30 -11.25 16.53
N GLN A 232 45.04 -11.19 15.21
CA GLN A 232 44.49 -10.00 14.55
C GLN A 232 42.96 -9.99 14.34
N ASN A 233 42.26 -11.13 14.39
CA ASN A 233 40.88 -11.24 13.85
C ASN A 233 39.74 -11.57 14.84
N ASP A 234 39.99 -11.75 16.14
CA ASP A 234 38.93 -12.19 17.07
C ASP A 234 38.45 -11.12 18.07
N ASP A 235 37.16 -10.83 17.94
CA ASP A 235 36.33 -10.07 18.87
C ASP A 235 36.29 -10.76 20.25
N PRO A 236 36.42 -10.05 21.39
CA PRO A 236 36.56 -10.67 22.71
C PRO A 236 35.43 -11.65 23.10
N GLY A 237 34.22 -11.46 22.55
CA GLY A 237 33.06 -12.34 22.78
C GLY A 237 33.12 -13.71 22.09
N ARG A 238 34.11 -13.98 21.22
CA ARG A 238 34.28 -15.28 20.54
C ARG A 238 35.17 -16.27 21.29
N ARG A 239 35.80 -15.88 22.40
CA ARG A 239 36.59 -16.76 23.27
C ARG A 239 35.70 -17.74 24.05
N GLY A 240 35.33 -18.85 23.41
CA GLY A 240 35.22 -20.12 24.13
C GLY A 240 36.60 -20.68 24.48
N ASP A 241 36.67 -21.69 25.34
CA ASP A 241 37.91 -22.35 25.78
C ASP A 241 38.63 -23.09 24.64
N ARG A 242 39.35 -22.34 23.78
CA ARG A 242 40.05 -22.88 22.60
C ARG A 242 41.51 -22.46 22.60
N SER A 243 42.38 -23.42 22.30
CA SER A 243 43.82 -23.20 22.29
C SER A 243 44.33 -22.75 20.91
N ILE A 244 45.50 -22.11 20.88
CA ILE A 244 46.22 -21.80 19.63
C ILE A 244 46.48 -23.07 18.81
N TYR A 245 46.67 -24.21 19.49
CA TYR A 245 46.88 -25.52 18.87
C TYR A 245 45.66 -26.01 18.07
N ASP A 246 44.44 -25.73 18.54
CA ASP A 246 43.20 -26.04 17.81
C ASP A 246 43.07 -25.19 16.54
N TYR A 247 43.48 -23.92 16.60
CA TYR A 247 43.50 -23.03 15.43
C TYR A 247 44.51 -23.52 14.38
N VAL A 248 45.73 -23.89 14.80
CA VAL A 248 46.78 -24.39 13.90
C VAL A 248 46.36 -25.69 13.19
N ARG A 249 45.66 -26.59 13.88
CA ARG A 249 45.11 -27.85 13.32
C ARG A 249 43.84 -27.67 12.48
N GLY A 250 43.26 -26.47 12.43
CA GLY A 250 41.97 -26.24 11.76
C GLY A 250 40.77 -26.86 12.49
N ASN A 251 40.91 -27.16 13.79
CA ASN A 251 39.88 -27.71 14.67
C ASN A 251 38.92 -26.61 15.17
N TYR A 252 38.55 -25.67 14.28
CA TYR A 252 37.54 -24.65 14.54
C TYR A 252 36.48 -24.65 13.44
N LEU A 253 35.24 -24.33 13.82
CA LEU A 253 34.12 -24.17 12.91
C LEU A 253 34.42 -23.01 11.95
N ASP A 254 34.43 -23.27 10.64
CA ASP A 254 34.64 -22.26 9.61
C ASP A 254 33.33 -22.06 8.82
N PRO A 255 32.72 -20.86 8.85
CA PRO A 255 31.52 -20.55 8.07
C PRO A 255 31.69 -20.86 6.57
N ARG A 256 32.90 -20.72 6.02
CA ARG A 256 33.20 -20.99 4.60
C ARG A 256 33.30 -22.48 4.27
N SER A 257 33.53 -23.35 5.26
CA SER A 257 33.53 -24.80 5.09
C SER A 257 32.13 -25.42 5.22
N CYS A 258 31.18 -24.69 5.78
CA CYS A 258 29.80 -25.14 5.96
C CYS A 258 29.02 -25.12 4.64
N LYS A 259 28.06 -26.04 4.48
CA LYS A 259 27.26 -26.21 3.26
C LYS A 259 25.77 -26.09 3.54
N VAL A 260 25.00 -25.64 2.55
CA VAL A 260 23.53 -25.54 2.63
C VAL A 260 22.91 -26.36 1.50
N SER A 261 21.93 -27.19 1.82
CA SER A 261 21.14 -27.96 0.84
C SER A 261 19.63 -27.77 1.05
N TRP A 262 18.90 -27.63 -0.04
CA TRP A 262 17.46 -27.33 -0.04
C TRP A 262 16.64 -28.61 -0.21
N ASP A 263 15.54 -28.76 0.53
CA ASP A 263 14.67 -29.95 0.46
C ASP A 263 13.52 -29.80 -0.55
N TRP A 264 13.53 -28.74 -1.36
CA TRP A 264 12.55 -28.45 -2.42
C TRP A 264 13.23 -28.05 -3.74
N LYS A 265 12.44 -27.88 -4.81
CA LYS A 265 12.87 -27.36 -6.11
C LYS A 265 12.19 -26.01 -6.37
N ASP A 266 12.93 -25.03 -6.88
CA ASP A 266 12.37 -23.73 -7.26
C ASP A 266 11.74 -23.78 -8.66
N PRO A 267 10.69 -22.98 -8.94
CA PRO A 267 9.94 -22.16 -8.00
C PRO A 267 8.93 -22.98 -7.17
N GLN A 268 8.65 -22.52 -5.95
CA GLN A 268 7.75 -23.19 -4.99
C GLN A 268 6.54 -22.28 -4.68
N GLU A 269 5.34 -22.86 -4.55
CA GLU A 269 4.15 -22.12 -4.14
C GLU A 269 4.17 -21.77 -2.64
N VAL A 270 3.58 -20.63 -2.29
CA VAL A 270 3.38 -20.18 -0.89
C VAL A 270 2.45 -21.11 -0.09
N GLY A 271 2.53 -21.02 1.24
CA GLY A 271 1.64 -21.71 2.18
C GLY A 271 2.14 -23.09 2.64
N GLN A 272 2.92 -23.79 1.83
CA GLN A 272 3.56 -25.05 2.24
C GLN A 272 4.67 -24.80 3.27
N THR A 273 5.06 -25.85 4.01
CA THR A 273 6.21 -25.79 4.93
C THR A 273 7.44 -26.34 4.23
N MET A 274 8.47 -25.51 4.09
CA MET A 274 9.73 -25.84 3.43
C MET A 274 10.82 -26.14 4.46
N SER A 275 11.83 -26.90 4.06
CA SER A 275 13.04 -27.06 4.85
C SER A 275 14.33 -27.04 4.05
N PHE A 276 15.40 -26.65 4.72
CA PHE A 276 16.77 -26.77 4.22
C PHE A 276 17.69 -27.24 5.33
N ARG A 277 18.87 -27.74 4.97
CA ARG A 277 19.83 -28.34 5.88
C ARG A 277 21.15 -27.59 5.82
N VAL A 278 21.63 -27.15 6.99
CA VAL A 278 22.94 -26.53 7.17
C VAL A 278 23.89 -27.59 7.72
N GLN A 279 24.88 -27.98 6.91
CA GLN A 279 25.92 -28.94 7.28
C GLN A 279 27.14 -28.20 7.82
N LEU A 280 27.52 -28.50 9.05
CA LEU A 280 28.58 -27.84 9.79
C LEU A 280 29.90 -28.61 9.65
N PHE A 281 30.98 -27.90 9.36
CA PHE A 281 32.32 -28.48 9.18
C PHE A 281 33.39 -27.65 9.86
N TYR A 282 34.36 -28.33 10.46
CA TYR A 282 35.64 -27.75 10.84
C TYR A 282 36.43 -27.30 9.59
N LYS A 283 37.34 -26.35 9.73
CA LYS A 283 38.20 -25.88 8.61
C LYS A 283 39.03 -27.00 7.98
N ASN A 284 39.39 -28.02 8.75
CA ASN A 284 40.08 -29.22 8.27
C ASN A 284 39.18 -30.21 7.49
N GLY A 285 37.89 -29.90 7.31
CA GLY A 285 36.92 -30.72 6.59
C GLY A 285 36.19 -31.78 7.43
N GLN A 286 36.52 -31.94 8.72
CA GLN A 286 35.81 -32.88 9.59
C GLN A 286 34.39 -32.37 9.96
N PRO A 287 33.39 -33.26 10.14
CA PRO A 287 32.07 -32.88 10.61
C PRO A 287 32.11 -32.18 11.97
N PHE A 288 31.35 -31.09 12.13
CA PHE A 288 31.23 -30.39 13.41
C PHE A 288 29.93 -30.80 14.13
N PRO A 289 29.96 -31.33 15.37
CA PRO A 289 28.76 -31.77 16.07
C PRO A 289 27.77 -30.63 16.37
N ALA A 290 26.56 -30.71 15.81
CA ALA A 290 25.55 -29.65 15.84
C ALA A 290 24.89 -29.46 17.23
N HIS A 291 25.11 -30.38 18.18
CA HIS A 291 24.64 -30.25 19.57
C HIS A 291 25.36 -29.13 20.36
N ARG A 292 26.48 -28.61 19.85
CA ARG A 292 27.23 -27.53 20.51
C ARG A 292 26.67 -26.16 20.11
N PRO A 293 26.72 -25.13 20.98
CA PRO A 293 26.31 -23.78 20.62
C PRO A 293 27.24 -23.20 19.53
N VAL A 294 26.74 -23.12 18.30
CA VAL A 294 27.49 -22.65 17.11
C VAL A 294 27.19 -21.20 16.70
N GLY A 295 26.24 -20.53 17.37
CA GLY A 295 25.84 -19.17 17.01
C GLY A 295 25.26 -19.07 15.59
N LEU A 296 24.55 -20.12 15.14
CA LEU A 296 23.84 -20.14 13.86
C LEU A 296 22.64 -19.19 13.93
N ARG A 297 22.60 -18.22 13.03
CA ARG A 297 21.48 -17.32 12.80
C ARG A 297 21.05 -17.46 11.35
N VAL A 298 19.78 -17.76 11.14
CA VAL A 298 19.16 -17.71 9.82
C VAL A 298 18.17 -16.54 9.86
N ASN A 299 18.31 -15.61 8.92
CA ASN A 299 17.26 -14.65 8.61
C ASN A 299 16.71 -14.95 7.21
N ILE A 300 15.39 -14.88 7.06
CA ILE A 300 14.73 -15.01 5.76
C ILE A 300 13.87 -13.77 5.59
N THR A 301 14.17 -12.92 4.62
CA THR A 301 13.51 -11.61 4.47
C THR A 301 12.94 -11.47 3.07
N HIS A 302 11.68 -11.05 2.94
CA HIS A 302 11.10 -10.68 1.65
C HIS A 302 11.73 -9.38 1.16
N ILE A 303 12.29 -9.37 -0.05
CA ILE A 303 13.12 -8.27 -0.56
C ILE A 303 12.29 -6.98 -0.74
N GLU A 304 11.14 -7.08 -1.41
CA GLU A 304 10.27 -5.93 -1.70
C GLU A 304 9.53 -5.39 -0.48
N LEU A 305 9.20 -6.25 0.49
CA LEU A 305 8.34 -5.91 1.63
C LEU A 305 9.09 -5.76 2.95
N ALA A 306 10.41 -6.01 2.98
CA ALA A 306 11.25 -6.07 4.18
C ALA A 306 10.66 -6.95 5.31
N LEU A 307 9.93 -8.02 4.94
CA LEU A 307 9.22 -8.90 5.88
C LEU A 307 10.12 -10.05 6.31
N ASP A 308 10.56 -10.06 7.56
CA ASP A 308 11.25 -11.20 8.16
C ASP A 308 10.31 -12.38 8.43
N ILE A 309 10.74 -13.57 8.03
CA ILE A 309 10.00 -14.83 8.15
C ILE A 309 10.57 -15.63 9.32
N PRO A 310 9.72 -16.06 10.28
CA PRO A 310 10.16 -16.89 11.40
C PRO A 310 10.65 -18.25 10.89
N VAL A 311 11.78 -18.69 11.44
CA VAL A 311 12.38 -20.00 11.15
C VAL A 311 12.47 -20.83 12.41
N THR A 312 12.16 -22.11 12.30
CA THR A 312 12.42 -23.11 13.34
C THR A 312 13.71 -23.86 13.00
N GLN A 313 14.58 -24.06 14.00
CA GLN A 313 15.84 -24.77 13.84
C GLN A 313 15.82 -26.03 14.70
N GLU A 314 16.00 -27.18 14.07
CA GLU A 314 16.02 -28.48 14.72
C GLU A 314 17.38 -29.15 14.47
N VAL A 315 18.06 -29.53 15.55
CA VAL A 315 19.21 -30.44 15.46
C VAL A 315 18.66 -31.85 15.31
N LEU A 316 19.06 -32.56 14.24
CA LEU A 316 18.63 -33.95 14.03
C LEU A 316 19.14 -34.81 15.19
N GLN A 317 18.28 -35.68 15.73
CA GLN A 317 18.43 -36.33 17.05
C GLN A 317 19.62 -37.30 17.20
N GLU A 318 20.46 -37.46 16.18
CA GLU A 318 21.67 -38.29 16.27
C GLU A 318 22.79 -37.50 16.99
N PRO A 319 23.43 -38.06 18.04
CA PRO A 319 24.39 -37.31 18.87
C PRO A 319 25.64 -36.83 18.12
N GLU A 320 25.98 -37.48 17.00
CA GLU A 320 27.09 -37.14 16.09
C GLU A 320 26.64 -36.28 14.90
N SER A 321 25.36 -35.87 14.80
CA SER A 321 24.87 -35.15 13.62
C SER A 321 25.58 -33.80 13.46
N ASN A 322 26.10 -33.54 12.26
CA ASN A 322 26.64 -32.24 11.88
C ASN A 322 25.63 -31.38 11.10
N VAL A 323 24.34 -31.74 11.15
CA VAL A 323 23.30 -31.13 10.32
C VAL A 323 22.23 -30.46 11.18
N VAL A 324 22.02 -29.16 10.95
CA VAL A 324 20.87 -28.42 11.47
C VAL A 324 19.81 -28.35 10.37
N LYS A 325 18.60 -28.84 10.64
CA LYS A 325 17.45 -28.66 9.77
C LYS A 325 16.78 -27.33 10.12
N VAL A 326 16.50 -26.53 9.11
CA VAL A 326 15.82 -25.24 9.22
C VAL A 326 14.50 -25.35 8.49
N THR A 327 13.38 -25.12 9.19
CA THR A 327 12.01 -25.20 8.68
C THR A 327 11.37 -23.82 8.69
N PHE A 328 10.59 -23.49 7.66
CA PHE A 328 9.91 -22.20 7.54
C PHE A 328 8.72 -22.28 6.56
N THR A 329 7.83 -21.30 6.65
CA THR A 329 6.65 -21.15 5.76
C THR A 329 6.57 -19.71 5.29
N VAL A 330 6.46 -19.50 3.98
CA VAL A 330 6.17 -18.18 3.41
C VAL A 330 4.71 -18.09 2.99
N ARG A 331 4.10 -16.91 3.21
CA ARG A 331 2.70 -16.62 2.84
C ARG A 331 2.58 -15.48 1.81
N LYS A 332 3.69 -14.82 1.47
CA LYS A 332 3.74 -13.79 0.43
C LYS A 332 4.51 -14.31 -0.77
N ALA A 333 3.95 -14.11 -1.95
CA ALA A 333 4.62 -14.42 -3.21
C ALA A 333 5.58 -13.29 -3.57
N GLY A 334 6.78 -13.62 -4.03
CA GLY A 334 7.83 -12.63 -4.27
C GLY A 334 9.24 -13.21 -4.13
N ARG A 335 10.22 -12.30 -4.04
CA ARG A 335 11.64 -12.64 -3.90
C ARG A 335 12.06 -12.55 -2.44
N TYR A 336 12.87 -13.50 -2.03
CA TYR A 336 13.34 -13.65 -0.65
C TYR A 336 14.86 -13.76 -0.60
N GLU A 337 15.45 -13.14 0.41
CA GLU A 337 16.84 -13.29 0.81
C GLU A 337 16.93 -14.24 2.01
N VAL A 338 17.77 -15.27 1.94
CA VAL A 338 18.05 -16.24 3.00
C VAL A 338 19.49 -16.06 3.46
N ALA A 339 19.68 -15.28 4.52
CA ALA A 339 20.97 -15.02 5.14
C ALA A 339 21.25 -16.04 6.26
N VAL A 340 22.21 -16.92 6.03
CA VAL A 340 22.68 -17.96 6.95
C VAL A 340 24.05 -17.53 7.49
N LYS A 341 24.11 -17.24 8.79
CA LYS A 341 25.29 -16.71 9.47
C LYS A 341 25.72 -17.61 10.62
N LEU A 342 27.03 -17.85 10.76
CA LEU A 342 27.65 -18.53 11.90
C LEU A 342 28.56 -17.54 12.63
N GLY A 343 28.31 -17.31 13.92
CA GLY A 343 29.10 -16.37 14.73
C GLY A 343 29.11 -14.93 14.21
N GLY A 344 28.08 -14.53 13.43
CA GLY A 344 27.95 -13.23 12.77
C GLY A 344 28.46 -13.16 11.33
N LEU A 345 29.20 -14.16 10.84
CA LEU A 345 29.74 -14.22 9.48
C LEU A 345 28.85 -15.07 8.57
N ASN A 346 28.67 -14.68 7.30
CA ASN A 346 27.94 -15.47 6.31
C ASN A 346 28.63 -16.82 6.08
N VAL A 347 27.84 -17.89 5.92
CA VAL A 347 28.33 -19.17 5.40
C VAL A 347 28.60 -19.09 3.89
N ALA A 348 29.27 -20.09 3.33
CA ALA A 348 29.56 -20.15 1.89
C ALA A 348 28.32 -19.89 1.03
N TYR A 349 28.43 -18.96 0.06
CA TYR A 349 27.37 -18.55 -0.87
C TYR A 349 26.14 -17.85 -0.24
N SER A 350 26.18 -17.48 1.05
CA SER A 350 25.11 -16.73 1.69
C SER A 350 25.33 -15.21 1.58
N PRO A 351 24.28 -14.38 1.33
CA PRO A 351 22.86 -14.73 1.25
C PRO A 351 22.46 -15.47 -0.02
N TYR A 352 21.49 -16.38 0.10
CA TYR A 352 20.87 -17.07 -1.02
C TYR A 352 19.55 -16.38 -1.38
N TYR A 353 19.20 -16.34 -2.67
CA TYR A 353 17.92 -15.77 -3.09
C TYR A 353 16.96 -16.85 -3.60
N LYS A 354 15.68 -16.71 -3.26
CA LYS A 354 14.60 -17.65 -3.59
C LYS A 354 13.37 -16.90 -4.11
N ILE A 355 12.57 -17.56 -4.96
CA ILE A 355 11.34 -16.99 -5.52
C ILE A 355 10.18 -17.93 -5.18
N PHE A 356 9.14 -17.37 -4.57
CA PHE A 356 7.92 -18.10 -4.24
C PHE A 356 6.74 -17.58 -5.05
N GLN A 357 5.96 -18.49 -5.62
CA GLN A 357 4.82 -18.20 -6.48
C GLN A 357 3.51 -18.11 -5.68
N PRO A 358 2.54 -17.30 -6.12
CA PRO A 358 1.23 -17.24 -5.48
C PRO A 358 0.46 -18.54 -5.71
N GLY A 359 -0.40 -18.89 -4.76
CA GLY A 359 -1.22 -20.09 -4.82
C GLY A 359 -2.39 -19.98 -5.82
N THR A 360 -3.28 -20.98 -5.76
CA THR A 360 -4.48 -21.04 -6.61
C THR A 360 -5.53 -20.01 -6.23
N VAL A 361 -6.37 -19.61 -7.20
CA VAL A 361 -7.47 -18.64 -7.00
C VAL A 361 -8.48 -19.14 -5.96
N VAL A 362 -8.76 -18.32 -4.94
CA VAL A 362 -9.77 -18.56 -3.91
C VAL A 362 -10.94 -17.57 -4.06
N PRO A 363 -12.21 -18.03 -4.26
CA PRO A 363 -13.38 -17.16 -4.45
C PRO A 363 -13.56 -16.14 -3.33
N SER A 364 -13.49 -16.58 -2.07
CA SER A 364 -13.73 -15.75 -0.88
C SER A 364 -12.64 -14.70 -0.60
N LYS A 365 -11.50 -14.77 -1.32
CA LYS A 365 -10.42 -13.77 -1.28
C LYS A 365 -10.41 -12.89 -2.54
N THR A 366 -10.97 -13.39 -3.63
CA THR A 366 -11.13 -12.70 -4.92
C THR A 366 -12.19 -11.62 -4.82
N LYS A 367 -11.96 -10.47 -5.45
CA LYS A 367 -12.84 -9.29 -5.37
C LYS A 367 -12.91 -8.49 -6.67
N ILE A 368 -13.99 -7.75 -6.86
CA ILE A 368 -14.06 -6.61 -7.78
C ILE A 368 -13.20 -5.48 -7.21
N ALA A 369 -12.31 -4.91 -8.02
CA ALA A 369 -11.33 -3.89 -7.60
C ALA A 369 -12.01 -2.58 -7.13
N TYR A 370 -12.98 -2.10 -7.90
CA TYR A 370 -13.80 -0.93 -7.58
C TYR A 370 -15.17 -1.41 -7.11
N HIS A 371 -15.39 -1.43 -5.80
CA HIS A 371 -16.65 -1.89 -5.22
C HIS A 371 -17.75 -0.83 -5.35
N PHE A 372 -18.96 -1.29 -5.62
CA PHE A 372 -20.20 -0.53 -5.61
C PHE A 372 -21.33 -1.46 -5.14
N SER A 373 -22.34 -0.92 -4.46
CA SER A 373 -23.56 -1.63 -4.09
C SER A 373 -24.56 -1.70 -5.26
N THR A 374 -24.57 -0.68 -6.11
CA THR A 374 -25.44 -0.58 -7.29
C THR A 374 -24.68 -0.03 -8.50
N LEU A 375 -24.73 -0.74 -9.62
CA LEU A 375 -24.14 -0.39 -10.89
C LEU A 375 -25.17 0.30 -11.81
N VAL A 376 -24.87 1.50 -12.29
CA VAL A 376 -25.74 2.20 -13.25
C VAL A 376 -25.21 1.98 -14.67
N LEU A 377 -26.02 1.37 -15.53
CA LEU A 377 -25.71 1.06 -16.92
C LEU A 377 -26.69 1.75 -17.88
N VAL A 378 -26.29 1.86 -19.14
CA VAL A 378 -27.16 2.24 -20.25
C VAL A 378 -27.49 0.98 -21.06
N TYR A 379 -28.75 0.88 -21.50
CA TYR A 379 -29.25 -0.20 -22.35
C TYR A 379 -28.31 -0.47 -23.54
N GLY A 380 -27.88 -1.72 -23.69
CA GLY A 380 -27.01 -2.15 -24.79
C GLY A 380 -25.53 -1.71 -24.67
N GLN A 381 -25.17 -0.87 -23.70
CA GLN A 381 -23.78 -0.47 -23.47
C GLN A 381 -23.02 -1.57 -22.72
N GLN A 382 -21.81 -1.87 -23.18
CA GLN A 382 -20.89 -2.78 -22.48
C GLN A 382 -20.19 -2.06 -21.33
N HIS A 383 -20.15 -2.69 -20.17
CA HIS A 383 -19.39 -2.26 -19.01
C HIS A 383 -18.33 -3.33 -18.65
N THR A 384 -17.17 -2.92 -18.14
CA THR A 384 -16.06 -3.83 -17.80
C THR A 384 -15.77 -3.77 -16.30
N LEU A 385 -16.01 -4.89 -15.63
CA LEU A 385 -15.66 -5.12 -14.23
C LEU A 385 -14.23 -5.66 -14.15
N GLN A 386 -13.43 -5.06 -13.29
CA GLN A 386 -12.08 -5.53 -12.99
C GLN A 386 -12.13 -6.40 -11.74
N ILE A 387 -11.89 -7.70 -11.91
CA ILE A 387 -11.77 -8.68 -10.84
C ILE A 387 -10.28 -8.91 -10.58
N GLU A 388 -9.90 -8.94 -9.31
CA GLU A 388 -8.55 -9.28 -8.85
C GLU A 388 -8.59 -10.69 -8.23
N PRO A 389 -8.13 -11.74 -8.94
CA PRO A 389 -8.05 -13.08 -8.38
C PRO A 389 -6.96 -13.11 -7.30
N ARG A 390 -7.30 -13.69 -6.15
CA ARG A 390 -6.40 -13.78 -4.99
C ARG A 390 -6.28 -15.21 -4.52
N ASP A 391 -5.10 -15.58 -4.04
CA ASP A 391 -4.89 -16.85 -3.32
C ASP A 391 -5.40 -16.77 -1.88
N GLU A 392 -5.29 -17.89 -1.15
CA GLU A 392 -5.67 -18.00 0.27
C GLU A 392 -5.06 -16.91 1.17
N TYR A 393 -3.84 -16.48 0.85
CA TYR A 393 -3.03 -15.51 1.60
C TYR A 393 -3.13 -14.06 1.08
N GLY A 394 -4.01 -13.84 0.08
CA GLY A 394 -4.27 -12.54 -0.52
C GLY A 394 -3.26 -12.09 -1.58
N ASN A 395 -2.36 -12.97 -2.03
CA ASN A 395 -1.45 -12.64 -3.13
C ASN A 395 -2.24 -12.51 -4.44
N PRO A 396 -1.91 -11.53 -5.31
CA PRO A 396 -2.46 -11.50 -6.66
C PRO A 396 -2.02 -12.75 -7.41
N THR A 397 -2.95 -13.45 -8.05
CA THR A 397 -2.67 -14.70 -8.76
C THR A 397 -3.40 -14.76 -10.10
N SER A 398 -2.83 -15.50 -11.04
CA SER A 398 -3.52 -15.98 -12.25
C SER A 398 -3.31 -17.48 -12.44
N ASN A 399 -2.93 -18.19 -11.37
CA ASN A 399 -2.72 -19.64 -11.38
C ASN A 399 -4.06 -20.34 -11.11
N SER A 400 -4.86 -20.50 -12.16
CA SER A 400 -5.99 -21.42 -12.20
C SER A 400 -5.51 -22.83 -12.59
N THR A 401 -6.01 -23.87 -11.92
CA THR A 401 -5.71 -25.28 -12.26
C THR A 401 -6.32 -25.70 -13.60
N SER A 402 -7.33 -24.98 -14.09
CA SER A 402 -7.82 -25.01 -15.47
C SER A 402 -7.25 -23.82 -16.24
N LEU A 403 -6.60 -24.06 -17.38
CA LEU A 403 -5.89 -23.05 -18.18
C LEU A 403 -6.79 -21.99 -18.88
N ILE A 404 -8.06 -21.87 -18.49
CA ILE A 404 -9.09 -21.06 -19.15
C ILE A 404 -9.96 -20.33 -18.11
N ASP A 405 -9.63 -19.08 -17.79
CA ASP A 405 -10.40 -18.25 -16.85
C ASP A 405 -11.86 -18.02 -17.31
N GLU A 406 -12.12 -18.07 -18.63
CA GLU A 406 -13.45 -17.83 -19.21
C GLU A 406 -14.53 -18.83 -18.75
N VAL A 407 -14.14 -20.05 -18.42
CA VAL A 407 -15.05 -21.12 -17.96
C VAL A 407 -15.31 -21.00 -16.46
N ASN A 408 -14.31 -20.54 -15.69
CA ASN A 408 -14.38 -20.53 -14.23
C ASN A 408 -15.26 -19.40 -13.69
N TYR A 409 -15.37 -18.26 -14.39
CA TYR A 409 -16.16 -17.10 -13.93
C TYR A 409 -17.60 -17.12 -14.46
N SER A 410 -18.56 -17.40 -13.56
CA SER A 410 -20.00 -17.30 -13.82
C SER A 410 -20.58 -15.97 -13.34
N VAL A 411 -21.64 -15.51 -14.03
CA VAL A 411 -22.41 -14.30 -13.69
C VAL A 411 -23.87 -14.66 -13.84
N HIS A 412 -24.64 -14.51 -12.77
CA HIS A 412 -26.08 -14.67 -12.79
C HIS A 412 -26.73 -13.31 -12.59
N VAL A 413 -27.70 -12.99 -13.44
CA VAL A 413 -28.48 -11.75 -13.37
C VAL A 413 -29.95 -12.14 -13.19
N HIS A 414 -30.64 -11.49 -12.27
CA HIS A 414 -32.05 -11.76 -11.94
C HIS A 414 -32.84 -10.46 -11.95
N SER A 415 -33.98 -10.42 -12.64
CA SER A 415 -34.85 -9.24 -12.71
C SER A 415 -35.51 -8.95 -11.36
N LEU A 416 -35.46 -7.69 -10.93
CA LEU A 416 -36.20 -7.18 -9.78
C LEU A 416 -37.44 -6.45 -10.35
N GLY A 417 -38.54 -7.18 -10.58
CA GLY A 417 -39.67 -6.69 -11.36
C GLY A 417 -40.91 -7.60 -11.30
N THR A 418 -42.02 -7.14 -11.90
CA THR A 418 -43.29 -7.88 -12.01
C THR A 418 -43.14 -9.22 -12.73
N VAL A 419 -43.93 -10.22 -12.28
CA VAL A 419 -43.89 -11.65 -12.67
C VAL A 419 -44.17 -11.90 -14.16
N ASP A 420 -44.69 -10.92 -14.89
CA ASP A 420 -44.93 -11.01 -16.32
C ASP A 420 -43.63 -10.78 -17.12
N ASP A 421 -42.86 -11.86 -17.30
CA ASP A 421 -42.12 -12.25 -18.51
C ASP A 421 -40.89 -13.13 -18.17
N ASP A 422 -41.16 -14.35 -17.66
CA ASP A 422 -40.21 -15.49 -17.63
C ASP A 422 -39.99 -16.07 -19.05
N SER A 423 -39.77 -15.19 -20.04
CA SER A 423 -39.26 -15.61 -21.34
C SER A 423 -37.79 -16.02 -21.20
N LEU A 424 -37.45 -17.18 -21.76
CA LEU A 424 -36.12 -17.79 -21.74
C LEU A 424 -35.07 -17.04 -22.60
N GLU A 425 -35.27 -15.76 -22.89
CA GLU A 425 -34.29 -14.94 -23.62
C GLU A 425 -33.18 -14.44 -22.69
N GLU A 426 -31.91 -14.69 -23.05
CA GLU A 426 -30.75 -14.12 -22.37
C GLU A 426 -30.73 -12.58 -22.56
N TYR A 427 -31.37 -11.87 -21.64
CA TYR A 427 -31.41 -10.39 -21.61
C TYR A 427 -30.07 -9.74 -21.24
N TYR A 428 -29.00 -10.50 -21.13
CA TYR A 428 -27.63 -10.02 -20.92
C TYR A 428 -26.63 -10.91 -21.67
N SER A 429 -25.49 -10.33 -22.03
CA SER A 429 -24.35 -11.09 -22.57
C SER A 429 -23.10 -10.77 -21.77
N LYS A 430 -22.31 -11.81 -21.43
CA LYS A 430 -21.01 -11.67 -20.75
C LYS A 430 -19.85 -12.05 -21.68
N SER A 431 -18.67 -11.51 -21.41
CA SER A 431 -17.39 -12.08 -21.85
C SER A 431 -16.32 -11.87 -20.77
N VAL A 432 -15.37 -12.79 -20.69
CA VAL A 432 -14.29 -12.78 -19.69
C VAL A 432 -12.98 -12.72 -20.45
N THR A 433 -12.03 -11.91 -19.99
CA THR A 433 -10.68 -11.83 -20.58
C THR A 433 -9.66 -11.62 -19.46
N SER A 434 -8.57 -12.39 -19.40
CA SER A 434 -7.56 -12.24 -18.35
C SER A 434 -6.33 -11.45 -18.79
N ASN A 435 -5.92 -10.52 -17.94
CA ASN A 435 -4.66 -9.79 -18.05
C ASN A 435 -3.65 -10.41 -17.07
N LYS A 436 -2.86 -11.36 -17.57
CA LYS A 436 -1.85 -12.08 -16.78
C LYS A 436 -0.71 -11.19 -16.28
N GLN A 437 -0.42 -10.07 -16.95
CA GLN A 437 0.63 -9.13 -16.52
C GLN A 437 0.23 -8.32 -15.29
N LEU A 438 -1.05 -7.99 -15.14
CA LEU A 438 -1.58 -7.24 -14.00
C LEU A 438 -2.26 -8.14 -12.94
N CYS A 439 -2.28 -9.47 -13.15
CA CYS A 439 -3.08 -10.42 -12.36
C CYS A 439 -4.54 -9.97 -12.20
N GLN A 440 -5.18 -9.63 -13.32
CA GLN A 440 -6.56 -9.13 -13.36
C GLN A 440 -7.42 -9.94 -14.33
N VAL A 441 -8.71 -10.06 -14.03
CA VAL A 441 -9.73 -10.63 -14.90
C VAL A 441 -10.73 -9.53 -15.24
N LEU A 442 -10.88 -9.25 -16.53
CA LEU A 442 -11.79 -8.26 -17.08
C LEU A 442 -13.08 -8.97 -17.51
N LEU A 443 -14.10 -8.88 -16.65
CA LEU A 443 -15.44 -9.38 -16.91
C LEU A 443 -16.27 -8.26 -17.57
N LYS A 444 -16.62 -8.44 -18.84
CA LYS A 444 -17.45 -7.50 -19.58
C LYS A 444 -18.91 -7.96 -19.56
N ILE A 445 -19.83 -7.06 -19.24
CA ILE A 445 -21.26 -7.33 -19.17
C ILE A 445 -22.04 -6.29 -20.00
N THR A 446 -23.05 -6.75 -20.74
CA THR A 446 -23.96 -5.90 -21.51
C THR A 446 -25.39 -6.35 -21.25
N LEU A 447 -26.26 -5.48 -20.72
CA LEU A 447 -27.68 -5.78 -20.52
C LEU A 447 -28.53 -5.20 -21.66
N ARG A 448 -29.46 -6.01 -22.17
CA ARG A 448 -30.37 -5.73 -23.31
C ARG A 448 -31.84 -5.64 -22.89
N LYS A 449 -32.12 -5.48 -21.59
CA LYS A 449 -33.46 -5.21 -21.03
C LYS A 449 -33.31 -4.05 -20.04
N LYS A 450 -34.17 -3.04 -20.14
CA LYS A 450 -34.22 -1.92 -19.18
C LYS A 450 -34.88 -2.39 -17.87
N GLY A 451 -34.46 -1.85 -16.73
CA GLY A 451 -35.02 -2.25 -15.43
C GLY A 451 -34.00 -2.27 -14.29
N CYS A 452 -34.38 -2.91 -13.20
CA CYS A 452 -33.53 -3.17 -12.05
C CYS A 452 -33.24 -4.68 -11.99
N PHE A 453 -32.02 -5.06 -11.67
CA PHE A 453 -31.58 -6.46 -11.62
C PHE A 453 -30.65 -6.68 -10.42
N ARG A 454 -30.68 -7.87 -9.81
CA ARG A 454 -29.63 -8.33 -8.90
C ARG A 454 -28.62 -9.13 -9.72
N ALA A 455 -27.33 -8.88 -9.55
CA ALA A 455 -26.26 -9.66 -10.16
C ALA A 455 -25.42 -10.37 -9.09
N ARG A 456 -24.98 -11.59 -9.38
CA ARG A 456 -24.03 -12.37 -8.57
C ARG A 456 -22.92 -12.93 -9.46
N ILE A 457 -21.67 -12.64 -9.10
CA ILE A 457 -20.46 -13.17 -9.73
C ILE A 457 -19.88 -14.30 -8.87
N SER A 458 -19.56 -15.41 -9.51
CA SER A 458 -18.96 -16.59 -8.89
C SER A 458 -17.70 -17.04 -9.64
N TYR A 459 -16.81 -17.74 -8.94
CA TYR A 459 -15.68 -18.48 -9.48
C TYR A 459 -15.83 -19.96 -9.10
N ASN A 460 -15.88 -20.86 -10.09
CA ASN A 460 -16.23 -22.27 -9.92
C ASN A 460 -17.51 -22.44 -9.06
N ASP A 461 -18.57 -21.71 -9.47
CA ASP A 461 -19.89 -21.63 -8.83
C ASP A 461 -19.96 -21.12 -7.39
N LEU A 462 -18.82 -20.84 -6.75
CA LEU A 462 -18.74 -20.20 -5.44
C LEU A 462 -18.69 -18.67 -5.58
N PRO A 463 -19.52 -17.91 -4.84
CA PRO A 463 -19.56 -16.45 -4.96
C PRO A 463 -18.23 -15.80 -4.54
N ILE A 464 -17.82 -14.76 -5.29
CA ILE A 464 -16.65 -13.96 -4.90
C ILE A 464 -17.01 -12.95 -3.80
N SER A 465 -16.03 -12.51 -3.01
CA SER A 465 -16.24 -11.79 -1.73
C SER A 465 -17.18 -10.57 -1.78
N ASN A 466 -17.15 -9.79 -2.87
CA ASN A 466 -18.04 -8.66 -3.13
C ASN A 466 -18.76 -8.80 -4.48
N GLY A 467 -19.06 -10.04 -4.87
CA GLY A 467 -19.62 -10.39 -6.18
C GLY A 467 -21.11 -10.14 -6.35
N GLU A 468 -21.83 -9.73 -5.30
CA GLU A 468 -23.27 -9.52 -5.32
C GLU A 468 -23.63 -8.02 -5.20
N PHE A 469 -24.39 -7.51 -6.16
CA PHE A 469 -24.72 -6.09 -6.31
C PHE A 469 -26.00 -5.90 -7.14
N ASP A 470 -26.61 -4.72 -7.07
CA ASP A 470 -27.75 -4.34 -7.91
C ASP A 470 -27.29 -3.67 -9.22
N ILE A 471 -28.10 -3.74 -10.27
CA ILE A 471 -27.87 -3.08 -11.56
C ILE A 471 -29.13 -2.29 -11.94
N ILE A 472 -28.96 -1.01 -12.27
CA ILE A 472 -30.00 -0.16 -12.88
C ILE A 472 -29.64 0.04 -14.35
N VAL A 473 -30.49 -0.44 -15.27
CA VAL A 473 -30.31 -0.25 -16.72
C VAL A 473 -31.25 0.84 -17.22
N LEU A 474 -30.67 1.99 -17.56
CA LEU A 474 -31.34 3.18 -18.07
C LEU A 474 -31.49 3.12 -19.60
N SER A 475 -32.57 3.67 -20.14
CA SER A 475 -32.62 4.10 -21.54
C SER A 475 -31.76 5.35 -21.78
N GLU A 476 -31.41 5.64 -23.04
CA GLU A 476 -30.63 6.84 -23.39
C GLU A 476 -31.34 8.14 -22.93
N ASN A 477 -32.67 8.17 -22.95
CA ASN A 477 -33.46 9.30 -22.45
C ASN A 477 -33.36 9.46 -20.92
N GLU A 478 -33.40 8.35 -20.17
CA GLU A 478 -33.22 8.36 -18.71
C GLU A 478 -31.79 8.75 -18.34
N LYS A 479 -30.78 8.22 -19.04
CA LYS A 479 -29.37 8.60 -18.90
C LYS A 479 -29.16 10.09 -19.15
N ASN A 480 -29.68 10.64 -20.25
CA ASN A 480 -29.62 12.08 -20.54
C ASN A 480 -30.31 12.92 -19.46
N CYS A 481 -31.38 12.41 -18.84
CA CYS A 481 -32.03 13.05 -17.69
C CYS A 481 -31.14 13.02 -16.44
N VAL A 482 -30.51 11.88 -16.12
CA VAL A 482 -29.54 11.75 -15.01
C VAL A 482 -28.34 12.67 -15.22
N GLU A 483 -27.76 12.71 -16.42
CA GLU A 483 -26.62 13.57 -16.74
C GLU A 483 -26.98 15.05 -16.68
N LYS A 484 -28.18 15.43 -17.13
CA LYS A 484 -28.72 16.78 -16.95
C LYS A 484 -28.92 17.11 -15.47
N ASN A 485 -29.45 16.18 -14.66
CA ASN A 485 -29.63 16.38 -13.23
C ASN A 485 -28.28 16.59 -12.53
N VAL A 486 -27.32 15.68 -12.72
CA VAL A 486 -25.97 15.77 -12.12
C VAL A 486 -25.21 17.02 -12.56
N SER A 487 -25.36 17.45 -13.83
CA SER A 487 -24.70 18.65 -14.35
C SER A 487 -25.41 19.98 -14.06
N THR A 488 -26.60 19.98 -13.44
CA THR A 488 -27.33 21.22 -13.13
C THR A 488 -26.90 21.77 -11.76
N PRO A 489 -26.21 22.93 -11.68
CA PRO A 489 -25.81 23.51 -10.41
C PRO A 489 -27.00 24.16 -9.69
N GLY A 490 -27.73 23.41 -8.86
CA GLY A 490 -28.81 23.96 -8.03
C GLY A 490 -29.72 22.93 -7.36
N ILE A 491 -30.49 23.38 -6.36
CA ILE A 491 -31.33 22.57 -5.45
C ILE A 491 -32.70 22.19 -6.09
N SER A 492 -32.76 22.10 -7.42
CA SER A 492 -34.02 22.08 -8.19
C SER A 492 -34.41 20.72 -8.76
N ILE A 493 -33.67 19.65 -8.45
CA ILE A 493 -34.00 18.29 -8.88
C ILE A 493 -34.97 17.68 -7.87
N TYR A 494 -36.22 17.48 -8.28
CA TYR A 494 -37.24 16.86 -7.44
C TYR A 494 -38.02 15.78 -8.19
N PHE A 495 -38.37 14.72 -7.46
CA PHE A 495 -39.17 13.61 -7.96
C PHE A 495 -40.46 13.53 -7.16
N GLU A 496 -41.59 13.39 -7.85
CA GLU A 496 -42.87 13.09 -7.19
C GLU A 496 -42.88 11.64 -6.74
N ALA A 497 -43.14 11.41 -5.45
CA ALA A 497 -43.15 10.09 -4.84
C ALA A 497 -44.30 9.93 -3.84
N TYR A 498 -44.56 8.68 -3.46
CA TYR A 498 -45.58 8.27 -2.52
C TYR A 498 -44.89 7.59 -1.33
N LEU A 499 -44.97 8.25 -0.18
CA LEU A 499 -44.44 7.79 1.10
C LEU A 499 -45.43 6.83 1.74
N TYR A 500 -44.96 5.62 2.05
CA TYR A 500 -45.68 4.65 2.86
C TYR A 500 -45.31 4.81 4.34
N GLY A 501 -46.26 4.52 5.23
CA GLY A 501 -46.05 4.67 6.67
C GLY A 501 -45.24 3.51 7.24
N THR A 502 -44.31 3.80 8.15
CA THR A 502 -43.37 2.86 8.82
C THR A 502 -44.04 1.90 9.82
N GLY A 503 -45.24 1.40 9.51
CA GLY A 503 -46.12 0.69 10.45
C GLY A 503 -46.42 -0.78 10.13
N ASN A 504 -45.95 -1.34 9.02
CA ASN A 504 -46.39 -2.65 8.52
C ASN A 504 -45.28 -3.71 8.37
N TYR A 505 -44.15 -3.58 9.07
CA TYR A 505 -43.14 -4.66 9.16
C TYR A 505 -43.56 -5.85 10.06
N SER A 506 -44.79 -5.86 10.59
CA SER A 506 -45.28 -6.87 11.54
C SER A 506 -46.44 -7.75 11.04
N ASN A 507 -47.05 -7.48 9.86
CA ASN A 507 -48.36 -8.08 9.55
C ASN A 507 -48.61 -8.46 8.07
N ASN A 508 -47.60 -8.87 7.30
CA ASN A 508 -47.87 -9.57 6.03
C ASN A 508 -46.83 -10.65 5.67
N SER A 509 -46.71 -11.63 6.55
CA SER A 509 -45.92 -12.84 6.32
C SER A 509 -46.72 -13.91 5.57
N ASN A 510 -46.81 -13.80 4.24
CA ASN A 510 -47.03 -14.98 3.39
C ASN A 510 -45.78 -15.38 2.57
N SER A 511 -44.62 -14.91 3.02
CA SER A 511 -43.32 -15.56 2.84
C SER A 511 -42.59 -15.58 4.18
N SER A 512 -42.64 -16.74 4.86
CA SER A 512 -41.86 -17.16 6.03
C SER A 512 -41.35 -16.09 7.02
N TRP A 513 -42.13 -15.82 8.07
CA TRP A 513 -41.66 -15.17 9.30
C TRP A 513 -42.15 -15.93 10.54
N GLN A 514 -41.33 -16.00 11.58
CA GLN A 514 -41.72 -16.47 12.91
C GLN A 514 -40.93 -15.77 14.03
N LEU A 515 -41.60 -15.65 15.19
CA LEU A 515 -41.17 -15.31 16.56
C LEU A 515 -41.70 -13.95 17.11
N PRO A 516 -42.00 -13.87 18.44
CA PRO A 516 -43.33 -13.45 18.89
C PRO A 516 -43.46 -12.03 19.49
N ALA A 517 -44.70 -11.64 19.82
CA ALA A 517 -45.13 -10.26 20.07
C ALA A 517 -45.48 -9.90 21.55
N SER A 518 -45.43 -8.60 21.88
CA SER A 518 -46.20 -7.89 22.93
C SER A 518 -45.94 -6.36 22.86
N ALA A 519 -46.68 -5.47 23.56
CA ALA A 519 -48.09 -5.12 23.35
C ALA A 519 -48.48 -3.78 24.07
N LEU A 520 -49.36 -2.99 23.43
CA LEU A 520 -50.38 -2.09 24.02
C LEU A 520 -50.02 -1.14 25.20
N MET A 521 -49.95 0.18 24.96
CA MET A 521 -51.06 1.14 25.20
C MET A 521 -50.66 2.63 25.14
N ALA A 522 -51.56 3.48 24.62
CA ALA A 522 -51.53 4.94 24.75
C ALA A 522 -52.94 5.48 25.08
N PRO A 523 -53.11 6.49 25.97
CA PRO A 523 -54.41 6.90 26.49
C PRO A 523 -55.17 7.92 25.62
N GLN A 524 -56.51 7.85 25.65
CA GLN A 524 -57.41 8.81 24.98
C GLN A 524 -57.66 10.10 25.80
N ARG A 525 -58.05 11.19 25.11
CA ARG A 525 -58.97 12.20 25.65
C ARG A 525 -60.09 12.56 24.66
N ARG A 526 -61.31 12.66 25.21
CA ARG A 526 -62.63 13.07 24.64
C ARG A 526 -62.77 14.62 24.62
N PRO A 527 -63.82 15.29 24.07
CA PRO A 527 -65.26 14.89 23.99
C PRO A 527 -65.95 15.22 22.62
N SER A 528 -67.27 15.16 22.38
CA SER A 528 -68.48 14.98 23.23
C SER A 528 -69.71 14.43 22.45
N MET A 529 -70.65 13.81 23.17
CA MET A 529 -72.12 13.67 22.91
C MET A 529 -72.64 13.05 21.59
N GLY A 530 -73.54 12.08 21.75
CA GLY A 530 -74.33 11.44 20.70
C GLY A 530 -74.70 10.02 21.13
N ASP A 531 -75.87 9.87 21.76
CA ASP A 531 -76.41 8.57 22.18
C ASP A 531 -76.96 7.80 20.98
N GLU A 532 -76.68 6.50 20.90
CA GLU A 532 -77.61 5.47 20.42
C GLU A 532 -77.07 4.09 20.83
N GLU A 533 -77.97 3.14 21.09
CA GLU A 533 -77.68 1.86 21.73
C GLU A 533 -77.30 0.75 20.70
N ASP A 534 -76.83 -0.37 21.26
CA ASP A 534 -76.97 -1.75 20.76
C ASP A 534 -75.77 -2.56 20.22
N GLU A 535 -75.80 -3.80 20.75
CA GLU A 535 -75.29 -5.10 20.33
C GLU A 535 -73.79 -5.32 20.02
N HIS A 536 -73.17 -6.07 20.93
CA HIS A 536 -72.05 -6.95 20.64
C HIS A 536 -72.46 -7.99 19.59
N ASP A 537 -71.83 -7.97 18.42
CA ASP A 537 -71.72 -9.16 17.56
C ASP A 537 -70.27 -9.41 17.11
N SER A 538 -69.96 -10.66 16.86
CA SER A 538 -68.58 -11.14 16.66
C SER A 538 -68.10 -10.90 15.22
N PRO A 539 -66.81 -10.59 14.99
CA PRO A 539 -66.33 -10.27 13.65
C PRO A 539 -66.31 -11.51 12.76
N VAL A 540 -67.20 -11.52 11.76
CA VAL A 540 -67.14 -12.45 10.63
C VAL A 540 -65.98 -12.05 9.71
N GLU A 541 -65.14 -13.02 9.35
CA GLU A 541 -64.03 -12.83 8.40
C GLU A 541 -64.54 -12.38 7.02
N GLY A 542 -63.88 -11.39 6.39
CA GLY A 542 -64.13 -11.10 4.97
C GLY A 542 -64.13 -9.65 4.49
N GLN A 543 -63.67 -8.66 5.26
CA GLN A 543 -63.38 -7.33 4.70
C GLN A 543 -61.89 -7.16 4.40
N PRO A 544 -61.50 -6.69 3.20
CA PRO A 544 -60.11 -6.37 2.91
C PRO A 544 -59.67 -5.18 3.77
N GLU A 545 -58.50 -5.27 4.40
CA GLU A 545 -57.91 -4.14 5.11
C GLU A 545 -57.87 -2.90 4.21
N LYS A 546 -58.44 -1.79 4.67
CA LYS A 546 -58.39 -0.51 3.97
C LYS A 546 -56.94 0.00 4.00
N VAL A 547 -56.16 -0.38 2.98
CA VAL A 547 -54.78 0.11 2.75
C VAL A 547 -54.75 1.62 2.94
N LYS A 548 -54.02 2.09 3.96
CA LYS A 548 -53.87 3.52 4.23
C LYS A 548 -53.33 4.20 2.98
N LYS A 549 -54.06 5.21 2.48
CA LYS A 549 -53.70 5.93 1.27
C LYS A 549 -52.30 6.55 1.44
N PRO A 550 -51.34 6.26 0.56
CA PRO A 550 -49.96 6.72 0.73
C PRO A 550 -49.87 8.24 0.63
N LYS A 551 -48.90 8.80 1.33
CA LYS A 551 -48.74 10.24 1.48
C LYS A 551 -47.92 10.79 0.30
N LYS A 552 -48.48 11.72 -0.48
CA LYS A 552 -47.77 12.34 -1.60
C LYS A 552 -46.65 13.25 -1.07
N VAL A 553 -45.43 13.00 -1.55
CA VAL A 553 -44.20 13.69 -1.16
C VAL A 553 -43.36 14.05 -2.38
N TYR A 554 -42.35 14.89 -2.16
CA TYR A 554 -41.40 15.35 -3.16
C TYR A 554 -39.99 15.05 -2.66
N CYS A 555 -39.29 14.19 -3.39
CA CYS A 555 -37.93 13.76 -3.11
C CYS A 555 -36.94 14.68 -3.83
N TYR A 556 -36.28 15.56 -3.09
CA TYR A 556 -35.26 16.46 -3.61
C TYR A 556 -33.89 15.81 -3.50
N ILE A 557 -33.20 15.65 -4.62
CA ILE A 557 -31.81 15.19 -4.64
C ILE A 557 -30.89 16.38 -4.85
N SER A 558 -29.92 16.50 -3.94
CA SER A 558 -28.72 17.33 -4.09
C SER A 558 -27.50 16.40 -4.15
N PRO A 559 -26.29 16.90 -4.46
CA PRO A 559 -25.06 16.11 -4.37
C PRO A 559 -24.77 15.49 -3.00
N LYS A 560 -25.52 15.87 -1.95
CA LYS A 560 -25.24 15.53 -0.55
C LYS A 560 -26.36 14.89 0.24
N GLN A 561 -27.59 15.24 -0.12
CA GLN A 561 -28.78 14.90 0.63
C GLN A 561 -29.92 14.55 -0.32
N LEU A 562 -30.56 13.41 -0.07
CA LEU A 562 -31.91 13.11 -0.55
C LEU A 562 -32.87 13.57 0.57
N SER A 563 -33.64 14.63 0.33
CA SER A 563 -34.62 15.15 1.29
C SER A 563 -36.04 14.91 0.82
N VAL A 564 -36.84 14.23 1.65
CA VAL A 564 -38.25 13.94 1.39
C VAL A 564 -39.08 15.05 2.02
N LYS A 565 -39.85 15.79 1.22
CA LYS A 565 -40.64 16.95 1.65
C LYS A 565 -42.12 16.78 1.31
N GLU A 566 -42.97 17.29 2.19
CA GLU A 566 -44.38 17.56 1.92
C GLU A 566 -44.58 19.06 1.68
N PHE A 567 -45.67 19.50 1.06
CA PHE A 567 -46.03 20.91 0.97
C PHE A 567 -47.29 21.24 1.77
N TYR A 568 -47.13 22.02 2.83
CA TYR A 568 -48.25 22.61 3.55
C TYR A 568 -48.91 23.70 2.71
N LEU A 569 -50.25 23.63 2.58
CA LEU A 569 -51.07 24.49 1.72
C LEU A 569 -50.58 24.64 0.27
N LYS A 570 -49.81 23.66 -0.25
CA LYS A 570 -49.11 23.70 -1.55
C LYS A 570 -48.07 24.83 -1.72
N ILE A 571 -47.71 25.55 -0.65
CA ILE A 571 -46.82 26.72 -0.71
C ILE A 571 -45.55 26.52 0.13
N ILE A 572 -45.67 25.95 1.33
CA ILE A 572 -44.55 25.86 2.29
C ILE A 572 -44.00 24.43 2.34
N PRO A 573 -42.75 24.17 1.92
CA PRO A 573 -42.16 22.83 1.95
C PRO A 573 -41.76 22.42 3.38
N TRP A 574 -42.44 21.41 3.93
CA TRP A 574 -42.10 20.77 5.20
C TRP A 574 -41.15 19.58 4.97
N ARG A 575 -39.96 19.62 5.56
CA ARG A 575 -38.96 18.54 5.44
C ARG A 575 -39.29 17.39 6.40
N LEU A 576 -39.68 16.23 5.85
CA LEU A 576 -40.01 15.02 6.61
C LEU A 576 -38.73 14.25 6.95
N PHE A 577 -38.04 13.74 5.93
CA PHE A 577 -36.83 12.92 6.07
C PHE A 577 -35.64 13.56 5.33
N THR A 578 -34.43 13.18 5.70
CA THR A 578 -33.20 13.59 5.02
C THR A 578 -32.17 12.49 5.16
N PHE A 579 -31.76 11.94 4.02
CA PHE A 579 -30.73 10.90 3.90
C PHE A 579 -29.45 11.54 3.38
N ARG A 580 -28.30 10.99 3.78
CA ARG A 580 -27.00 11.37 3.20
C ARG A 580 -26.87 10.78 1.78
N VAL A 581 -26.14 11.46 0.91
CA VAL A 581 -25.71 10.92 -0.40
C VAL A 581 -24.32 10.37 -0.24
N CYS A 582 -24.24 9.12 0.22
CA CYS A 582 -22.99 8.40 0.46
C CYS A 582 -23.19 6.89 0.26
N PRO A 583 -22.11 6.10 0.08
CA PRO A 583 -22.21 4.64 -0.13
C PRO A 583 -22.90 3.88 1.00
N GLY A 584 -22.88 4.41 2.23
CA GLY A 584 -23.56 3.83 3.39
C GLY A 584 -25.08 3.96 3.38
N THR A 585 -25.64 4.86 2.55
CA THR A 585 -27.09 4.97 2.38
C THR A 585 -27.55 3.99 1.30
N LYS A 586 -28.22 2.93 1.73
CA LYS A 586 -28.63 1.80 0.91
C LYS A 586 -29.99 2.07 0.27
N PHE A 587 -30.09 1.71 -1.01
CA PHE A 587 -31.34 1.66 -1.75
C PHE A 587 -31.70 0.19 -1.98
N THR A 588 -32.76 -0.26 -1.32
CA THR A 588 -33.27 -1.63 -1.48
C THR A 588 -34.56 -1.60 -2.27
N TYR A 589 -34.61 -2.37 -3.36
CA TYR A 589 -35.82 -2.51 -4.18
C TYR A 589 -36.69 -3.64 -3.63
N TYR A 590 -37.97 -3.32 -3.42
CA TYR A 590 -39.02 -4.27 -3.04
C TYR A 590 -40.08 -4.37 -4.15
N GLY A 591 -41.05 -5.26 -3.95
CA GLY A 591 -42.13 -5.53 -4.89
C GLY A 591 -42.99 -4.29 -5.24
N PRO A 592 -43.89 -4.44 -6.22
CA PRO A 592 -44.76 -3.35 -6.67
C PRO A 592 -45.72 -2.90 -5.56
N ASP A 593 -45.78 -1.59 -5.33
CA ASP A 593 -46.61 -0.99 -4.29
C ASP A 593 -48.10 -1.32 -4.51
N PRO A 594 -48.91 -1.48 -3.45
CA PRO A 594 -50.27 -1.99 -3.58
C PRO A 594 -51.20 -1.09 -4.41
N VAL A 595 -50.91 0.21 -4.53
CA VAL A 595 -51.82 1.23 -5.07
C VAL A 595 -51.50 1.61 -6.52
N HIS A 596 -50.25 1.97 -6.81
CA HIS A 596 -49.78 2.44 -8.12
C HIS A 596 -49.01 1.38 -8.91
N LYS A 597 -48.70 0.22 -8.29
CA LYS A 597 -47.95 -0.91 -8.86
C LYS A 597 -46.54 -0.55 -9.34
N TYR A 598 -45.93 0.51 -8.82
CA TYR A 598 -44.50 0.80 -9.07
C TYR A 598 -43.64 0.03 -8.08
N LEU A 599 -42.47 -0.48 -8.48
CA LEU A 599 -41.55 -1.10 -7.53
C LEU A 599 -41.18 -0.11 -6.43
N THR A 600 -41.23 -0.59 -5.21
CA THR A 600 -41.06 0.24 -4.02
C THR A 600 -39.58 0.33 -3.67
N LEU A 601 -39.14 1.53 -3.31
CA LEU A 601 -37.74 1.86 -3.04
C LEU A 601 -37.60 2.21 -1.56
N VAL A 602 -36.94 1.34 -0.80
CA VAL A 602 -36.60 1.62 0.59
C VAL A 602 -35.24 2.31 0.65
N VAL A 603 -35.19 3.44 1.36
CA VAL A 603 -33.97 4.20 1.63
C VAL A 603 -33.62 4.04 3.10
N ASP A 604 -32.40 3.57 3.36
CA ASP A 604 -31.88 3.31 4.71
C ASP A 604 -30.48 3.90 4.83
N ASP A 605 -30.24 4.73 5.85
CA ASP A 605 -28.94 5.33 6.17
C ASP A 605 -28.33 4.82 7.49
N GLY A 606 -28.99 3.86 8.17
CA GLY A 606 -28.59 3.35 9.48
C GLY A 606 -28.66 4.38 10.63
N ILE A 607 -29.27 5.55 10.39
CA ILE A 607 -29.39 6.66 11.35
C ILE A 607 -30.85 6.90 11.73
N GLN A 608 -31.76 6.83 10.75
CA GLN A 608 -33.21 6.94 10.96
C GLN A 608 -33.94 5.68 10.48
N PRO A 609 -35.20 5.43 10.89
CA PRO A 609 -35.98 4.30 10.41
C PRO A 609 -36.05 4.28 8.87
N PRO A 610 -35.91 3.11 8.22
CA PRO A 610 -35.96 3.01 6.75
C PRO A 610 -37.26 3.58 6.19
N VAL A 611 -37.14 4.36 5.11
CA VAL A 611 -38.29 5.04 4.48
C VAL A 611 -38.64 4.39 3.15
N GLU A 612 -39.89 3.98 3.05
CA GLU A 612 -40.45 3.30 1.88
C GLU A 612 -41.12 4.31 0.92
N LEU A 613 -40.62 4.37 -0.31
CA LEU A 613 -41.04 5.32 -1.35
C LEU A 613 -41.44 4.59 -2.65
N SER A 614 -42.66 4.83 -3.14
CA SER A 614 -43.04 4.48 -4.51
C SER A 614 -42.87 5.69 -5.43
N CYS A 615 -42.17 5.54 -6.56
CA CYS A 615 -41.90 6.61 -7.51
C CYS A 615 -41.89 6.09 -8.95
N LYS A 616 -42.51 6.86 -9.87
CA LYS A 616 -42.54 6.55 -11.29
C LYS A 616 -41.12 6.60 -11.90
N ASP A 617 -40.40 7.68 -11.60
CA ASP A 617 -39.06 7.97 -12.13
C ASP A 617 -37.94 7.46 -11.20
N ARG A 618 -38.22 6.43 -10.39
CA ARG A 618 -37.31 5.86 -9.37
C ARG A 618 -35.92 5.50 -9.91
N ASN A 619 -35.82 5.06 -11.17
CA ASN A 619 -34.55 4.66 -11.79
C ASN A 619 -33.67 5.90 -12.02
N ILE A 620 -34.26 6.99 -12.51
CA ILE A 620 -33.60 8.30 -12.65
C ILE A 620 -33.23 8.83 -11.26
N MET A 621 -34.13 8.72 -10.28
CA MET A 621 -33.89 9.18 -8.90
C MET A 621 -32.70 8.46 -8.26
N ALA A 622 -32.70 7.11 -8.24
CA ALA A 622 -31.61 6.32 -7.70
C ALA A 622 -30.30 6.47 -8.49
N ALA A 623 -30.34 6.52 -9.82
CA ALA A 623 -29.13 6.76 -10.62
C ALA A 623 -28.55 8.17 -10.42
N THR A 624 -29.40 9.19 -10.23
CA THR A 624 -28.96 10.56 -9.88
C THR A 624 -28.31 10.60 -8.50
N PHE A 625 -28.84 9.83 -7.53
CA PHE A 625 -28.19 9.65 -6.23
C PHE A 625 -26.82 8.97 -6.36
N ILE A 626 -26.77 7.81 -7.02
CA ILE A 626 -25.56 6.97 -7.09
C ILE A 626 -24.43 7.70 -7.81
N ARG A 627 -24.73 8.41 -8.91
CA ARG A 627 -23.74 9.21 -9.64
C ARG A 627 -23.28 10.48 -8.91
N GLY A 628 -23.89 10.85 -7.78
CA GLY A 628 -23.41 11.91 -6.89
C GLY A 628 -22.34 11.46 -5.88
N SER A 629 -22.11 10.14 -5.73
CA SER A 629 -21.14 9.58 -4.78
C SER A 629 -19.71 9.55 -5.33
N GLU A 630 -19.13 10.73 -5.58
CA GLU A 630 -17.74 10.90 -6.06
C GLU A 630 -16.70 10.69 -4.93
N THR A 631 -15.42 10.45 -5.28
CA THR A 631 -14.35 10.31 -4.27
C THR A 631 -14.01 11.65 -3.61
N PHE A 632 -13.35 11.64 -2.45
CA PHE A 632 -12.92 12.88 -1.79
C PHE A 632 -12.05 13.76 -2.71
N GLN A 633 -11.11 13.18 -3.46
CA GLN A 633 -10.25 13.93 -4.36
C GLN A 633 -11.01 14.50 -5.57
N ASP A 634 -12.04 13.80 -6.06
CA ASP A 634 -12.93 14.31 -7.11
C ASP A 634 -13.75 15.50 -6.59
N LYS A 635 -14.39 15.35 -5.41
CA LYS A 635 -15.11 16.43 -4.70
C LYS A 635 -14.22 17.65 -4.49
N VAL A 636 -12.99 17.47 -4.00
CA VAL A 636 -12.01 18.57 -3.83
C VAL A 636 -11.71 19.24 -5.17
N SER A 637 -11.47 18.46 -6.22
CA SER A 637 -11.15 18.97 -7.56
C SER A 637 -12.32 19.76 -8.18
N PHE A 638 -13.55 19.27 -8.01
CA PHE A 638 -14.79 19.95 -8.37
C PHE A 638 -14.96 21.24 -7.58
N PHE A 639 -14.93 21.19 -6.24
CA PHE A 639 -15.08 22.34 -5.35
C PHE A 639 -14.13 23.47 -5.72
N GLN A 640 -12.84 23.16 -5.88
CA GLN A 640 -11.84 24.17 -6.22
C GLN A 640 -12.07 24.76 -7.62
N ARG A 641 -12.53 23.95 -8.59
CA ARG A 641 -12.87 24.44 -9.93
C ARG A 641 -14.06 25.39 -9.91
N GLU A 642 -15.15 25.02 -9.26
CA GLU A 642 -16.34 25.86 -9.17
C GLU A 642 -16.08 27.14 -8.37
N LEU A 643 -15.33 27.06 -7.28
CA LEU A 643 -14.93 28.23 -6.50
C LEU A 643 -14.07 29.20 -7.34
N ARG A 644 -13.09 28.70 -8.11
CA ARG A 644 -12.35 29.52 -9.09
C ARG A 644 -13.26 30.15 -10.14
N HIS A 645 -14.27 29.42 -10.63
CA HIS A 645 -15.20 29.94 -11.64
C HIS A 645 -16.06 31.09 -11.08
N ILE A 646 -16.58 30.96 -9.86
CA ILE A 646 -17.41 31.99 -9.21
C ILE A 646 -16.62 33.28 -8.96
N HIS A 647 -15.34 33.17 -8.59
CA HIS A 647 -14.46 34.32 -8.38
C HIS A 647 -13.75 34.81 -9.65
N SER A 648 -13.95 34.18 -10.82
CA SER A 648 -13.24 34.51 -12.08
C SER A 648 -13.37 35.98 -12.52
N LYS A 649 -14.49 36.62 -12.20
CA LYS A 649 -14.76 38.04 -12.51
C LYS A 649 -14.19 39.02 -11.48
N ARG A 650 -13.63 38.54 -10.37
CA ARG A 650 -13.07 39.38 -9.29
C ARG A 650 -11.55 39.51 -9.48
N PRO A 651 -11.01 40.71 -9.76
CA PRO A 651 -9.59 40.87 -10.06
C PRO A 651 -8.75 40.66 -8.79
N ARG A 652 -7.85 39.67 -8.83
CA ARG A 652 -6.89 39.32 -7.75
C ARG A 652 -5.75 40.35 -7.64
N THR A 653 -6.13 41.61 -7.49
CA THR A 653 -5.23 42.73 -7.17
C THR A 653 -4.60 42.53 -5.79
N LYS A 654 -3.50 43.23 -5.53
CA LYS A 654 -2.82 43.22 -4.23
C LYS A 654 -3.57 44.08 -3.21
N THR A 655 -3.49 43.73 -1.93
CA THR A 655 -3.98 44.56 -0.83
C THR A 655 -3.11 44.35 0.40
N CYS A 656 -2.57 45.44 0.93
CA CYS A 656 -1.67 45.43 2.08
C CYS A 656 -2.47 45.38 3.39
N LEU A 657 -2.13 44.43 4.27
CA LEU A 657 -2.63 44.36 5.63
C LEU A 657 -1.48 44.70 6.58
N LYS A 658 -1.59 45.82 7.29
CA LYS A 658 -0.65 46.18 8.36
C LYS A 658 -1.13 45.51 9.65
N ILE A 659 -0.32 44.59 10.17
CA ILE A 659 -0.66 43.73 11.30
C ILE A 659 0.35 43.93 12.43
N THR A 660 -0.14 43.99 13.66
CA THR A 660 0.71 44.15 14.84
C THR A 660 0.70 42.84 15.61
N ARG A 661 1.84 42.12 15.64
CA ARG A 661 1.94 40.72 16.09
C ARG A 661 1.34 40.47 17.49
N HIS A 662 1.56 41.37 18.44
CA HIS A 662 1.05 41.26 19.82
C HIS A 662 -0.46 41.53 19.96
N CYS A 663 -1.11 42.13 18.97
CA CYS A 663 -2.56 42.38 18.91
C CYS A 663 -3.11 41.92 17.56
N ILE A 664 -2.80 40.67 17.16
CA ILE A 664 -3.11 40.19 15.81
C ILE A 664 -4.61 40.23 15.49
N LEU A 665 -5.49 39.88 16.43
CA LEU A 665 -6.94 39.86 16.21
C LEU A 665 -7.49 41.28 15.98
N ASP A 666 -7.18 42.23 16.89
CA ASP A 666 -7.66 43.60 16.78
C ASP A 666 -7.08 44.34 15.57
N SER A 667 -5.79 44.15 15.28
CA SER A 667 -5.15 44.76 14.10
C SER A 667 -5.69 44.17 12.80
N SER A 668 -5.98 42.86 12.75
CA SER A 668 -6.64 42.23 11.60
C SER A 668 -8.07 42.76 11.41
N LEU A 669 -8.88 42.77 12.48
CA LEU A 669 -10.24 43.31 12.45
C LEU A 669 -10.27 44.78 12.01
N LYS A 670 -9.33 45.60 12.50
CA LYS A 670 -9.18 47.01 12.10
C LYS A 670 -8.80 47.15 10.62
N SER A 671 -7.84 46.36 10.15
CA SER A 671 -7.36 46.40 8.76
C SER A 671 -8.40 45.89 7.75
N THR A 672 -9.25 44.93 8.12
CA THR A 672 -10.30 44.39 7.23
C THR A 672 -11.69 45.03 7.43
N ARG A 673 -11.86 45.96 8.40
CA ARG A 673 -13.17 46.51 8.81
C ARG A 673 -14.03 47.05 7.67
N ASN A 674 -13.40 47.64 6.67
CA ASN A 674 -14.06 48.32 5.54
C ASN A 674 -13.97 47.50 4.23
N PHE A 675 -13.54 46.24 4.29
CA PHE A 675 -13.43 45.40 3.09
C PHE A 675 -14.81 45.02 2.55
N SER A 676 -15.01 45.21 1.25
CA SER A 676 -16.10 44.59 0.51
C SER A 676 -15.84 43.10 0.31
N VAL A 677 -16.89 42.36 -0.07
CA VAL A 677 -16.79 40.94 -0.49
C VAL A 677 -15.77 40.73 -1.62
N SER A 678 -15.51 41.74 -2.46
CA SER A 678 -14.49 41.69 -3.51
C SER A 678 -13.07 41.92 -2.98
N ASP A 679 -12.90 42.71 -1.93
CA ASP A 679 -11.60 42.92 -1.28
C ASP A 679 -11.09 41.65 -0.60
N TRP A 680 -12.00 40.83 -0.06
CA TRP A 680 -11.65 39.49 0.45
C TRP A 680 -11.18 38.53 -0.65
N SER A 681 -11.50 38.75 -1.93
CA SER A 681 -10.94 37.98 -3.06
C SER A 681 -9.54 38.46 -3.51
N LYS A 682 -9.03 39.58 -3.00
CA LYS A 682 -7.70 40.12 -3.34
C LYS A 682 -6.56 39.31 -2.73
N ASN A 683 -5.37 39.43 -3.31
CA ASN A 683 -4.16 38.81 -2.76
C ASN A 683 -3.67 39.63 -1.55
N PHE A 684 -3.57 38.99 -0.38
CA PHE A 684 -3.15 39.65 0.86
C PHE A 684 -1.63 39.75 0.93
N GLU A 685 -1.13 40.99 1.10
CA GLU A 685 0.27 41.30 1.36
C GLU A 685 0.38 41.76 2.82
N VAL A 686 0.68 40.80 3.70
CA VAL A 686 0.78 41.05 5.14
C VAL A 686 2.12 41.70 5.44
N VAL A 687 2.08 42.84 6.12
CA VAL A 687 3.23 43.51 6.71
C VAL A 687 3.07 43.43 8.23
N PHE A 688 3.90 42.63 8.88
CA PHE A 688 4.05 42.71 10.33
C PHE A 688 4.78 44.01 10.68
N GLN A 689 4.24 44.74 11.65
CA GLN A 689 4.79 46.04 12.04
C GLN A 689 6.20 45.86 12.63
N ASP A 690 7.14 46.69 12.18
CA ASP A 690 8.54 46.71 12.62
C ASP A 690 9.34 45.42 12.32
N GLU A 691 8.86 44.60 11.36
CA GLU A 691 9.49 43.36 10.88
C GLU A 691 9.76 43.44 9.36
N GLU A 692 10.98 43.07 8.92
CA GLU A 692 11.34 42.95 7.50
C GLU A 692 11.09 41.52 6.98
N ALA A 693 10.59 41.39 5.75
CA ALA A 693 10.32 40.11 5.10
C ALA A 693 10.91 40.05 3.69
N LEU A 694 11.53 38.91 3.35
CA LEU A 694 12.13 38.65 2.03
C LEU A 694 11.08 38.36 0.94
N ASP A 695 9.90 37.90 1.32
CA ASP A 695 8.80 37.60 0.41
C ASP A 695 7.42 37.99 1.00
N TRP A 696 6.38 37.87 0.17
CA TRP A 696 4.97 38.05 0.58
C TRP A 696 4.26 36.73 0.89
N GLY A 697 4.97 35.60 0.89
CA GLY A 697 4.43 34.24 1.02
C GLY A 697 4.54 33.69 2.44
N GLY A 698 5.68 33.92 3.10
CA GLY A 698 5.92 33.66 4.52
C GLY A 698 4.94 34.43 5.41
N PRO A 699 4.96 35.78 5.41
CA PRO A 699 4.10 36.60 6.27
C PRO A 699 2.60 36.31 6.09
N ARG A 700 2.16 35.96 4.87
CA ARG A 700 0.78 35.57 4.60
C ARG A 700 0.41 34.25 5.29
N ARG A 701 1.24 33.20 5.12
CA ARG A 701 1.01 31.89 5.75
C ARG A 701 1.04 31.98 7.27
N GLU A 702 2.01 32.72 7.81
CA GLU A 702 2.11 32.97 9.24
C GLU A 702 0.88 33.72 9.78
N TRP A 703 0.40 34.74 9.07
CA TRP A 703 -0.82 35.45 9.46
C TRP A 703 -2.04 34.52 9.53
N PHE A 704 -2.27 33.67 8.52
CA PHE A 704 -3.37 32.70 8.54
C PHE A 704 -3.25 31.72 9.72
N GLU A 705 -2.04 31.22 10.00
CA GLU A 705 -1.79 30.33 11.13
C GLU A 705 -2.07 31.02 12.47
N LEU A 706 -1.51 32.21 12.69
CA LEU A 706 -1.67 32.96 13.93
C LEU A 706 -3.12 33.43 14.13
N ILE A 707 -3.79 33.97 13.10
CA ILE A 707 -5.17 34.44 13.25
C ILE A 707 -6.16 33.28 13.46
N CYS A 708 -5.94 32.11 12.83
CA CYS A 708 -6.75 30.92 13.11
C CYS A 708 -6.54 30.46 14.56
N LYS A 709 -5.28 30.33 15.01
CA LYS A 709 -4.98 30.02 16.43
C LYS A 709 -5.66 31.02 17.36
N THR A 710 -5.52 32.32 17.13
CA THR A 710 -6.12 33.36 18.00
C THR A 710 -7.65 33.41 17.94
N LEU A 711 -8.30 32.99 16.85
CA LEU A 711 -9.76 32.96 16.74
C LEU A 711 -10.39 31.72 17.41
N PHE A 712 -9.75 30.56 17.25
CA PHE A 712 -10.29 29.26 17.64
C PHE A 712 -9.69 28.71 18.95
N ASP A 713 -8.70 29.39 19.54
CA ASP A 713 -8.26 29.15 20.90
C ASP A 713 -9.34 29.56 21.92
N THR A 714 -9.64 28.65 22.86
CA THR A 714 -10.61 28.84 23.93
C THR A 714 -10.26 29.96 24.90
N THR A 715 -8.99 30.34 25.02
CA THR A 715 -8.56 31.43 25.93
C THR A 715 -9.27 32.75 25.63
N ASN A 716 -9.66 32.98 24.37
CA ASN A 716 -10.40 34.18 23.95
C ASN A 716 -11.91 34.13 24.27
N GLN A 717 -12.45 32.97 24.66
CA GLN A 717 -13.88 32.69 24.94
C GLN A 717 -14.87 32.91 23.78
N LEU A 718 -14.41 33.14 22.55
CA LEU A 718 -15.23 33.13 21.33
C LEU A 718 -15.60 31.69 20.93
N PHE A 719 -14.67 30.76 21.08
CA PHE A 719 -14.94 29.32 21.05
C PHE A 719 -14.70 28.73 22.44
N THR A 720 -15.35 27.61 22.72
CA THR A 720 -15.23 26.85 23.98
C THR A 720 -15.03 25.37 23.66
N ARG A 721 -14.70 24.57 24.66
CA ARG A 721 -14.82 23.10 24.62
C ARG A 721 -15.99 22.67 25.52
N PHE A 722 -16.47 21.45 25.35
CA PHE A 722 -17.43 20.83 26.28
C PHE A 722 -16.74 20.26 27.53
N SER A 723 -15.48 19.85 27.42
CA SER A 723 -14.61 19.42 28.53
C SER A 723 -13.37 20.30 28.65
N ASP A 724 -12.79 20.41 29.85
CA ASP A 724 -11.56 21.17 30.13
C ASP A 724 -10.26 20.49 29.60
N ASP A 725 -10.38 19.56 28.65
CA ASP A 725 -9.23 18.96 27.98
C ASP A 725 -8.61 19.93 26.96
N ASN A 726 -7.31 20.22 27.08
CA ASN A 726 -6.59 21.05 26.10
C ASN A 726 -6.56 20.45 24.68
N GLN A 727 -6.77 19.13 24.53
CA GLN A 727 -6.92 18.44 23.24
C GLN A 727 -8.37 18.38 22.74
N GLY A 728 -9.34 18.87 23.51
CA GLY A 728 -10.76 18.81 23.16
C GLY A 728 -11.15 19.65 21.94
N LEU A 729 -12.20 19.22 21.25
CA LEU A 729 -12.75 19.87 20.06
C LEU A 729 -13.43 21.19 20.39
N VAL A 730 -13.24 22.21 19.55
CA VAL A 730 -13.74 23.57 19.79
C VAL A 730 -15.09 23.83 19.11
N HIS A 731 -16.01 24.41 19.89
CA HIS A 731 -17.39 24.73 19.56
C HIS A 731 -17.66 26.24 19.72
N PRO A 732 -18.57 26.86 18.96
CA PRO A 732 -18.97 28.25 19.22
C PRO A 732 -19.47 28.45 20.65
N ASN A 733 -19.12 29.57 21.30
CA ASN A 733 -19.49 29.80 22.69
C ASN A 733 -20.80 30.61 22.81
N ALA A 734 -21.87 29.92 23.23
CA ALA A 734 -23.16 30.51 23.57
C ALA A 734 -23.08 31.44 24.80
N GLU A 735 -22.21 31.15 25.76
CA GLU A 735 -22.05 31.88 27.03
C GLU A 735 -20.87 32.89 27.01
N ARG A 736 -20.43 33.30 25.82
CA ARG A 736 -19.27 34.20 25.68
C ARG A 736 -19.47 35.55 26.39
N PRO A 737 -18.38 36.21 26.83
CA PRO A 737 -18.43 37.58 27.32
C PRO A 737 -19.10 38.57 26.36
N ALA A 738 -19.95 39.45 26.89
CA ALA A 738 -20.76 40.40 26.10
C ALA A 738 -19.95 41.40 25.23
N HIS A 739 -18.64 41.55 25.45
CA HIS A 739 -17.78 42.35 24.59
C HIS A 739 -17.46 41.66 23.24
N LEU A 740 -17.53 40.32 23.19
CA LEU A 740 -17.34 39.52 21.98
C LEU A 740 -18.64 39.49 21.17
N ARG A 741 -18.73 40.39 20.18
CA ARG A 741 -19.95 40.58 19.38
C ARG A 741 -20.09 39.51 18.29
N LEU A 742 -21.32 39.21 17.87
CA LEU A 742 -21.63 38.25 16.79
C LEU A 742 -20.84 38.49 15.49
N LYS A 743 -20.47 39.74 15.19
CA LYS A 743 -19.60 40.10 14.05
C LYS A 743 -18.19 39.47 14.11
N MET A 744 -17.73 38.97 15.25
CA MET A 744 -16.48 38.23 15.36
C MET A 744 -16.60 36.83 14.74
N TYR A 745 -17.74 36.16 14.87
CA TYR A 745 -18.02 34.93 14.12
C TYR A 745 -18.14 35.22 12.62
N GLU A 746 -18.77 36.33 12.23
CA GLU A 746 -18.81 36.78 10.83
C GLU A 746 -17.40 37.06 10.26
N PHE A 747 -16.47 37.55 11.07
CA PHE A 747 -15.06 37.67 10.69
C PHE A 747 -14.35 36.31 10.63
N ALA A 748 -14.57 35.42 11.60
CA ALA A 748 -14.00 34.07 11.60
C ALA A 748 -14.46 33.25 10.38
N GLY A 749 -15.74 33.34 10.02
CA GLY A 749 -16.30 32.73 8.81
C GLY A 749 -15.64 33.26 7.53
N ARG A 750 -15.39 34.58 7.43
CA ARG A 750 -14.63 35.17 6.32
C ARG A 750 -13.18 34.68 6.27
N VAL A 751 -12.49 34.56 7.41
CA VAL A 751 -11.14 34.00 7.48
C VAL A 751 -11.12 32.55 6.98
N VAL A 752 -12.09 31.72 7.39
CA VAL A 752 -12.21 30.33 6.93
C VAL A 752 -12.55 30.24 5.44
N GLY A 753 -13.52 31.02 4.95
CA GLY A 753 -13.84 31.12 3.53
C GLY A 753 -12.68 31.64 2.68
N LYS A 754 -11.83 32.48 3.27
CA LYS A 754 -10.60 32.97 2.65
C LYS A 754 -9.53 31.88 2.57
N CYS A 755 -9.34 31.05 3.61
CA CYS A 755 -8.45 29.89 3.54
C CYS A 755 -8.85 28.94 2.41
N LEU A 756 -10.14 28.61 2.31
CA LEU A 756 -10.70 27.76 1.26
C LEU A 756 -10.51 28.37 -0.14
N TYR A 757 -10.77 29.66 -0.29
CA TYR A 757 -10.56 30.38 -1.56
C TYR A 757 -9.10 30.40 -1.99
N GLU A 758 -8.16 30.72 -1.09
CA GLU A 758 -6.72 30.72 -1.41
C GLU A 758 -6.23 29.31 -1.77
N SER A 759 -6.65 28.28 -1.01
CA SER A 759 -6.32 26.88 -1.29
C SER A 759 -6.87 26.39 -2.65
N ALA A 760 -8.01 26.90 -3.09
CA ALA A 760 -8.56 26.61 -4.42
C ALA A 760 -7.75 27.20 -5.59
N LEU A 761 -6.77 28.08 -5.35
CA LEU A 761 -5.89 28.63 -6.38
C LEU A 761 -4.67 27.72 -6.68
N GLY A 762 -4.51 26.61 -5.96
CA GLY A 762 -3.48 25.60 -6.18
C GLY A 762 -2.47 25.49 -5.03
N GLY A 763 -1.65 24.43 -5.04
CA GLY A 763 -0.82 24.02 -3.91
C GLY A 763 0.11 25.11 -3.34
N ALA A 764 0.65 26.01 -4.18
CA ALA A 764 1.50 27.11 -3.75
C ALA A 764 0.78 28.18 -2.90
N TYR A 765 -0.56 28.23 -2.96
CA TYR A 765 -1.39 29.17 -2.21
C TYR A 765 -2.11 28.53 -1.02
N LYS A 766 -1.92 27.22 -0.77
CA LYS A 766 -2.64 26.45 0.25
C LYS A 766 -2.54 27.11 1.63
N GLN A 767 -3.69 27.48 2.20
CA GLN A 767 -3.85 27.98 3.56
C GLN A 767 -4.75 27.01 4.33
N MET A 768 -4.28 26.53 5.47
CA MET A 768 -5.00 25.61 6.34
C MET A 768 -5.60 26.36 7.52
N VAL A 769 -6.82 26.00 7.90
CA VAL A 769 -7.39 26.44 9.17
C VAL A 769 -6.71 25.69 10.31
N ARG A 770 -6.18 26.43 11.29
CA ARG A 770 -5.57 25.84 12.50
C ARG A 770 -6.61 25.75 13.61
N ALA A 771 -7.49 24.74 13.53
CA ALA A 771 -8.50 24.42 14.53
C ALA A 771 -8.85 22.92 14.49
N ARG A 772 -9.46 22.41 15.57
CA ARG A 772 -10.07 21.07 15.65
C ARG A 772 -11.53 21.26 16.05
N PHE A 773 -12.44 21.32 15.08
CA PHE A 773 -13.83 21.68 15.32
C PHE A 773 -14.66 20.49 15.81
N THR A 774 -15.74 20.73 16.55
CA THR A 774 -16.70 19.67 16.88
C THR A 774 -17.39 19.14 15.61
N ARG A 775 -17.74 17.84 15.61
CA ARG A 775 -18.43 17.21 14.47
C ARG A 775 -19.80 17.83 14.25
N SER A 776 -20.51 18.17 15.33
CA SER A 776 -21.76 18.95 15.28
C SER A 776 -21.62 20.33 14.63
N PHE A 777 -20.51 21.06 14.84
CA PHE A 777 -20.31 22.37 14.21
C PHE A 777 -20.01 22.23 12.72
N LEU A 778 -19.20 21.24 12.34
CA LEU A 778 -18.94 20.90 10.94
C LEU A 778 -20.23 20.45 10.22
N ALA A 779 -21.06 19.62 10.86
CA ALA A 779 -22.38 19.22 10.39
C ALA A 779 -23.33 20.41 10.18
N GLN A 780 -23.31 21.39 11.09
CA GLN A 780 -24.09 22.63 10.95
C GLN A 780 -23.62 23.50 9.77
N ILE A 781 -22.31 23.61 9.53
CA ILE A 781 -21.77 24.35 8.38
C ILE A 781 -22.31 23.79 7.04
N ILE A 782 -22.65 22.51 7.01
CA ILE A 782 -23.19 21.82 5.82
C ILE A 782 -24.69 21.53 5.87
N GLY A 783 -25.41 22.12 6.82
CA GLY A 783 -26.87 22.04 6.89
C GLY A 783 -27.42 20.65 7.23
N LEU A 784 -26.68 19.82 7.97
CA LEU A 784 -27.17 18.58 8.55
C LEU A 784 -27.92 18.83 9.86
N ARG A 785 -28.85 17.93 10.21
CA ARG A 785 -29.52 17.92 11.52
C ARG A 785 -28.63 17.26 12.56
N MET A 786 -28.75 17.67 13.82
CA MET A 786 -27.99 17.05 14.91
C MET A 786 -28.54 15.66 15.24
N ASN A 787 -27.63 14.76 15.60
CA ASN A 787 -27.91 13.41 16.07
C ASN A 787 -27.14 13.17 17.39
N TYR A 788 -27.67 12.32 18.27
CA TYR A 788 -27.02 12.00 19.54
C TYR A 788 -25.61 11.43 19.40
N LYS A 789 -25.29 10.77 18.26
CA LYS A 789 -23.96 10.23 17.96
C LYS A 789 -22.86 11.31 17.99
N TYR A 790 -23.17 12.58 17.69
CA TYR A 790 -22.15 13.65 17.78
C TYR A 790 -21.65 13.89 19.21
N PHE A 791 -22.43 13.55 20.25
CA PHE A 791 -21.93 13.65 21.63
C PHE A 791 -20.73 12.71 21.86
N GLU A 792 -20.62 11.57 21.16
CA GLU A 792 -19.50 10.64 21.33
C GLU A 792 -18.13 11.28 21.03
N THR A 793 -18.08 12.18 20.04
CA THR A 793 -16.87 12.94 19.69
C THR A 793 -16.78 14.29 20.39
N ASP A 794 -17.93 14.95 20.58
CA ASP A 794 -17.96 16.38 20.95
C ASP A 794 -18.03 16.59 22.47
N ASP A 795 -18.73 15.71 23.20
CA ASP A 795 -18.92 15.74 24.65
C ASP A 795 -18.96 14.31 25.19
N GLN A 796 -17.79 13.67 25.18
CA GLN A 796 -17.66 12.23 25.49
C GLN A 796 -18.09 11.88 26.93
N GLU A 797 -17.99 12.84 27.85
CA GLU A 797 -18.45 12.68 29.24
C GLU A 797 -19.99 12.64 29.29
N PHE A 798 -20.68 13.60 28.69
CA PHE A 798 -22.14 13.60 28.58
C PHE A 798 -22.67 12.39 27.81
N TYR A 799 -21.95 11.95 26.76
CA TYR A 799 -22.28 10.73 26.03
C TYR A 799 -22.28 9.52 26.95
N LYS A 800 -21.18 9.29 27.68
CA LYS A 800 -21.04 8.16 28.62
C LYS A 800 -22.04 8.23 29.78
N MET A 801 -22.20 9.40 30.40
CA MET A 801 -22.99 9.57 31.63
C MET A 801 -24.50 9.61 31.41
N LYS A 802 -24.98 10.12 30.27
CA LYS A 802 -26.42 10.28 30.01
C LYS A 802 -26.88 9.55 28.75
N VAL A 803 -26.19 9.69 27.63
CA VAL A 803 -26.65 9.14 26.34
C VAL A 803 -26.58 7.60 26.34
N CYS A 804 -25.43 7.01 26.70
CA CYS A 804 -25.28 5.56 26.81
C CYS A 804 -26.23 4.93 27.82
N VAL A 805 -26.49 5.62 28.95
CA VAL A 805 -27.43 5.15 29.98
C VAL A 805 -28.85 5.05 29.41
N ILE A 806 -29.30 6.07 28.69
CA ILE A 806 -30.63 6.09 28.05
C ILE A 806 -30.71 5.07 26.91
N LEU A 807 -29.66 4.92 26.09
CA LEU A 807 -29.63 3.93 25.01
C LEU A 807 -29.74 2.50 25.53
N ASN A 808 -28.92 2.13 26.51
CA ASN A 808 -28.68 0.74 26.89
C ASN A 808 -29.59 0.21 28.01
N ASN A 809 -30.35 1.07 28.70
CA ASN A 809 -31.26 0.67 29.77
C ASN A 809 -32.74 0.94 29.42
N ASP A 810 -33.64 0.38 30.22
CA ASP A 810 -35.05 0.76 30.22
C ASP A 810 -35.19 2.16 30.85
N VAL A 811 -35.87 3.07 30.16
CA VAL A 811 -36.03 4.46 30.60
C VAL A 811 -37.32 4.71 31.40
N SER A 812 -38.18 3.69 31.54
CA SER A 812 -39.53 3.84 32.11
C SER A 812 -39.55 4.28 33.58
N GLU A 813 -38.47 4.00 34.32
CA GLU A 813 -38.28 4.40 35.73
C GLU A 813 -37.38 5.64 35.90
N MET A 814 -36.95 6.29 34.81
CA MET A 814 -36.02 7.43 34.87
C MET A 814 -36.69 8.81 34.98
N ASP A 815 -38.03 8.87 35.01
CA ASP A 815 -38.86 10.10 35.04
C ASP A 815 -38.45 11.19 34.02
N LEU A 816 -37.86 10.76 32.90
CA LEU A 816 -37.41 11.65 31.84
C LEU A 816 -38.62 12.22 31.07
N VAL A 817 -38.59 13.51 30.78
CA VAL A 817 -39.56 14.21 29.92
C VAL A 817 -38.85 14.86 28.73
N PHE A 818 -39.59 15.28 27.70
CA PHE A 818 -39.05 16.02 26.55
C PHE A 818 -38.73 17.50 26.89
N ALA A 819 -38.03 17.72 27.98
CA ALA A 819 -37.48 19.01 28.39
C ALA A 819 -36.08 18.81 29.00
N GLU A 820 -35.26 19.86 28.95
CA GLU A 820 -33.95 19.91 29.60
C GLU A 820 -33.94 20.98 30.70
N GLU A 821 -33.43 20.59 31.86
CA GLU A 821 -33.19 21.47 33.00
C GLU A 821 -31.80 22.08 32.92
N LYS A 822 -31.72 23.41 32.80
CA LYS A 822 -30.48 24.16 32.90
C LYS A 822 -30.24 24.60 34.35
N TYR A 823 -29.10 24.23 34.89
CA TYR A 823 -28.63 24.61 36.22
C TYR A 823 -27.52 25.67 36.11
N SER A 824 -27.50 26.62 37.05
CA SER A 824 -26.43 27.61 37.20
C SER A 824 -25.15 26.97 37.73
N LYS A 825 -24.02 27.70 37.66
CA LYS A 825 -22.75 27.31 38.31
C LYS A 825 -22.84 27.21 39.85
N SER A 826 -23.94 27.67 40.47
CA SER A 826 -24.22 27.49 41.90
C SER A 826 -25.16 26.31 42.21
N GLY A 827 -25.51 25.50 41.20
CA GLY A 827 -26.39 24.33 41.35
C GLY A 827 -27.88 24.67 41.45
N GLN A 828 -28.29 25.92 41.19
CA GLN A 828 -29.70 26.32 41.19
C GLN A 828 -30.31 26.09 39.80
N LEU A 829 -31.54 25.59 39.73
CA LEU A 829 -32.29 25.48 38.48
C LEU A 829 -32.57 26.89 37.91
N GLU A 830 -31.95 27.23 36.77
CA GLU A 830 -32.20 28.50 36.07
C GLU A 830 -33.45 28.43 35.21
N LYS A 831 -33.61 27.34 34.46
CA LYS A 831 -34.64 27.24 33.42
C LYS A 831 -34.93 25.80 33.02
N VAL A 832 -36.21 25.50 32.81
CA VAL A 832 -36.65 24.32 32.07
C VAL A 832 -36.87 24.72 30.60
N VAL A 833 -36.24 24.01 29.67
CA VAL A 833 -36.36 24.25 28.22
C VAL A 833 -37.02 23.04 27.57
N GLU A 834 -38.26 23.20 27.12
CA GLU A 834 -38.94 22.12 26.38
C GLU A 834 -38.27 21.88 25.03
N LEU A 835 -38.00 20.60 24.71
CA LEU A 835 -37.40 20.19 23.43
C LEU A 835 -38.44 20.14 22.29
N ILE A 836 -39.71 20.01 22.65
CA ILE A 836 -40.91 20.11 21.79
C ILE A 836 -41.99 20.87 22.57
N SER A 837 -42.98 21.43 21.89
CA SER A 837 -44.09 22.15 22.54
C SER A 837 -44.87 21.24 23.49
N GLY A 838 -44.97 21.61 24.78
CA GLY A 838 -45.57 20.76 25.82
C GLY A 838 -44.69 19.57 26.23
N GLY A 839 -43.40 19.62 25.88
CA GLY A 839 -42.45 18.54 26.11
C GLY A 839 -42.26 18.19 27.58
N ALA A 840 -42.47 19.13 28.51
CA ALA A 840 -42.41 18.84 29.95
C ALA A 840 -43.60 18.00 30.47
N GLN A 841 -44.62 17.73 29.65
CA GLN A 841 -45.72 16.81 29.98
C GLN A 841 -45.66 15.50 29.18
N ILE A 842 -44.64 15.31 28.33
CA ILE A 842 -44.46 14.13 27.50
C ILE A 842 -43.33 13.29 28.10
N ALA A 843 -43.68 12.12 28.64
CA ALA A 843 -42.72 11.18 29.21
C ALA A 843 -41.89 10.49 28.11
N VAL A 844 -40.61 10.25 28.40
CA VAL A 844 -39.70 9.46 27.57
C VAL A 844 -39.91 7.99 27.90
N ASN A 845 -40.08 7.15 26.87
CA ASN A 845 -40.26 5.70 26.97
C ASN A 845 -39.33 4.99 25.97
N ASN A 846 -39.26 3.65 26.01
CA ASN A 846 -38.35 2.90 25.14
C ASN A 846 -38.65 3.05 23.64
N GLU A 847 -39.90 3.34 23.27
CA GLU A 847 -40.29 3.58 21.87
C GLU A 847 -39.84 4.95 21.35
N ASN A 848 -39.83 5.98 22.23
CA ASN A 848 -39.58 7.37 21.85
C ASN A 848 -38.19 7.90 22.27
N LYS A 849 -37.40 7.16 23.06
CA LYS A 849 -36.10 7.62 23.59
C LYS A 849 -35.10 8.03 22.52
N MET A 850 -35.12 7.40 21.34
CA MET A 850 -34.29 7.80 20.19
C MET A 850 -34.66 9.18 19.65
N HIS A 851 -35.95 9.56 19.71
CA HIS A 851 -36.41 10.90 19.33
C HIS A 851 -35.98 11.94 20.37
N TYR A 852 -36.14 11.63 21.66
CA TYR A 852 -35.65 12.46 22.77
C TYR A 852 -34.15 12.77 22.63
N LEU A 853 -33.31 11.73 22.45
CA LEU A 853 -31.85 11.89 22.33
C LEU A 853 -31.44 12.77 21.13
N ASN A 854 -32.11 12.64 19.99
CA ASN A 854 -31.84 13.48 18.81
C ASN A 854 -32.28 14.94 19.02
N LEU A 855 -33.40 15.18 19.71
CA LEU A 855 -33.82 16.53 20.07
C LEU A 855 -32.90 17.17 21.11
N LEU A 856 -32.41 16.39 22.08
CA LEU A 856 -31.42 16.80 23.07
C LEU A 856 -30.12 17.24 22.40
N ALA A 857 -29.65 16.48 21.39
CA ALA A 857 -28.52 16.87 20.53
C ALA A 857 -28.80 18.16 19.75
N GLN A 858 -29.98 18.28 19.13
CA GLN A 858 -30.39 19.48 18.39
C GLN A 858 -30.48 20.72 19.27
N TYR A 859 -30.84 20.57 20.55
CA TYR A 859 -30.84 21.66 21.51
C TYR A 859 -29.41 22.04 21.93
N ARG A 860 -28.66 21.11 22.55
CA ARG A 860 -27.34 21.40 23.16
C ARG A 860 -26.26 21.78 22.14
N LEU A 861 -26.23 21.12 20.98
CA LEU A 861 -25.13 21.27 20.00
C LEU A 861 -25.42 22.31 18.90
N ALA A 862 -26.65 22.81 18.78
CA ALA A 862 -27.02 23.71 17.69
C ALA A 862 -27.96 24.85 18.11
N SER A 863 -29.07 24.56 18.79
CA SER A 863 -30.07 25.60 19.13
C SER A 863 -29.51 26.66 20.08
N GLN A 864 -28.57 26.29 20.96
CA GLN A 864 -27.91 27.23 21.87
C GLN A 864 -26.91 28.18 21.18
N VAL A 865 -26.35 27.77 20.02
CA VAL A 865 -25.30 28.51 19.28
C VAL A 865 -25.79 29.02 17.91
N ARG A 866 -27.10 29.01 17.68
CA ARG A 866 -27.69 29.28 16.36
C ARG A 866 -27.26 30.65 15.81
N ASP A 867 -27.35 31.70 16.63
CA ASP A 867 -27.10 33.07 16.18
C ASP A 867 -25.60 33.27 15.87
N GLU A 868 -24.71 32.57 16.57
CA GLU A 868 -23.26 32.52 16.37
C GLU A 868 -22.91 31.79 15.07
N VAL A 869 -23.51 30.62 14.85
CA VAL A 869 -23.36 29.78 13.65
C VAL A 869 -23.92 30.50 12.41
N GLU A 870 -25.07 31.17 12.51
CA GLU A 870 -25.64 31.97 11.42
C GLU A 870 -24.71 33.12 11.02
N HIS A 871 -24.08 33.81 11.98
CA HIS A 871 -23.10 34.85 11.67
C HIS A 871 -21.81 34.28 11.08
N PHE A 872 -21.33 33.14 11.56
CA PHE A 872 -20.19 32.43 10.96
C PHE A 872 -20.47 32.04 9.50
N LEU A 873 -21.60 31.39 9.26
CA LEU A 873 -22.05 30.99 7.91
C LEU A 873 -22.23 32.19 6.99
N LYS A 874 -22.81 33.29 7.47
CA LYS A 874 -22.91 34.54 6.71
C LYS A 874 -21.54 35.05 6.23
N GLY A 875 -20.53 35.04 7.10
CA GLY A 875 -19.17 35.42 6.75
C GLY A 875 -18.49 34.45 5.76
N LEU A 876 -18.70 33.15 5.95
CA LEU A 876 -18.20 32.09 5.06
C LEU A 876 -18.82 32.18 3.66
N ASN A 877 -20.14 32.37 3.58
CA ASN A 877 -20.94 32.34 2.36
C ASN A 877 -20.70 33.56 1.44
N GLU A 878 -20.07 34.64 1.91
CA GLU A 878 -19.60 35.74 1.06
C GLU A 878 -18.47 35.30 0.09
N LEU A 879 -17.69 34.29 0.51
CA LEU A 879 -16.55 33.75 -0.22
C LEU A 879 -16.84 32.37 -0.81
N VAL A 880 -17.51 31.49 -0.07
CA VAL A 880 -17.74 30.09 -0.44
C VAL A 880 -19.22 29.78 -0.33
N PRO A 881 -19.97 29.70 -1.45
CA PRO A 881 -21.40 29.40 -1.42
C PRO A 881 -21.71 28.09 -0.69
N GLU A 882 -22.76 28.11 0.13
CA GLU A 882 -23.22 27.00 0.97
C GLU A 882 -23.39 25.68 0.18
N ASN A 883 -23.87 25.76 -1.05
CA ASN A 883 -24.08 24.61 -1.93
C ASN A 883 -22.77 23.97 -2.44
N LEU A 884 -21.63 24.66 -2.37
CA LEU A 884 -20.30 24.07 -2.61
C LEU A 884 -19.75 23.43 -1.33
N LEU A 885 -20.02 24.03 -0.17
CA LEU A 885 -19.97 23.37 1.15
C LEU A 885 -20.70 22.02 1.10
N ALA A 886 -21.86 22.01 0.45
CA ALA A 886 -22.77 20.88 0.32
C ALA A 886 -22.29 19.71 -0.59
N ILE A 887 -20.99 19.36 -0.62
CA ILE A 887 -20.52 18.07 -1.21
C ILE A 887 -19.67 17.20 -0.27
N PHE A 888 -19.09 17.76 0.81
CA PHE A 888 -18.20 17.07 1.77
C PHE A 888 -18.90 16.64 3.08
N ASP A 889 -18.76 15.41 3.57
CA ASP A 889 -19.21 15.07 4.94
C ASP A 889 -18.43 15.84 6.05
N GLU A 890 -18.74 15.61 7.33
CA GLU A 890 -18.09 16.30 8.44
C GLU A 890 -16.58 16.04 8.53
N ASN A 891 -16.14 14.84 8.17
CA ASN A 891 -14.74 14.43 8.20
C ASN A 891 -14.00 14.95 6.97
N GLU A 892 -14.61 14.82 5.79
CA GLU A 892 -14.11 15.40 4.54
C GLU A 892 -14.00 16.92 4.61
N LEU A 893 -14.95 17.59 5.28
CA LEU A 893 -14.90 19.05 5.50
C LEU A 893 -13.74 19.45 6.41
N GLU A 894 -13.48 18.70 7.49
CA GLU A 894 -12.28 18.94 8.32
C GLU A 894 -11.00 18.74 7.51
N LEU A 895 -10.90 17.66 6.72
CA LEU A 895 -9.75 17.41 5.84
C LEU A 895 -9.58 18.51 4.76
N LEU A 896 -10.66 19.09 4.26
CA LEU A 896 -10.62 20.23 3.34
C LEU A 896 -10.15 21.53 4.02
N LEU A 897 -10.59 21.77 5.26
CA LEU A 897 -10.30 22.98 6.03
C LEU A 897 -8.90 22.98 6.66
N CYS A 898 -8.56 21.90 7.36
CA CYS A 898 -7.39 21.77 8.21
C CYS A 898 -6.27 20.95 7.54
N GLY A 899 -6.62 20.14 6.53
CA GLY A 899 -5.72 19.20 5.88
C GLY A 899 -5.57 17.87 6.61
N THR A 900 -4.74 17.01 6.05
CA THR A 900 -4.34 15.70 6.61
C THR A 900 -3.34 15.80 7.77
N GLY A 901 -2.93 17.02 8.15
CA GLY A 901 -1.75 17.21 9.01
C GLY A 901 -0.44 16.77 8.33
N ASP A 902 0.62 16.75 9.15
CA ASP A 902 1.89 16.09 8.88
C ASP A 902 2.21 15.25 10.13
N ILE A 903 1.69 14.03 10.14
CA ILE A 903 1.65 13.15 11.31
C ILE A 903 2.95 12.36 11.35
N ASP A 904 3.81 12.66 12.33
CA ASP A 904 5.01 11.88 12.61
C ASP A 904 4.65 10.61 13.37
N VAL A 905 4.80 9.46 12.70
CA VAL A 905 4.52 8.14 13.26
C VAL A 905 5.51 7.77 14.38
N GLN A 906 6.73 8.32 14.40
CA GLN A 906 7.68 8.10 15.49
C GLN A 906 7.28 8.87 16.75
N ASP A 907 6.84 10.13 16.59
CA ASP A 907 6.33 10.94 17.70
C ASP A 907 5.06 10.33 18.31
N PHE A 908 4.12 9.92 17.46
CA PHE A 908 2.91 9.21 17.90
C PHE A 908 3.25 7.91 18.64
N LYS A 909 4.23 7.14 18.14
CA LYS A 909 4.69 5.91 18.78
C LYS A 909 5.42 6.14 20.11
N ALA A 910 6.16 7.25 20.24
CA ALA A 910 6.88 7.59 21.47
C ALA A 910 5.94 7.98 22.62
N HIS A 911 4.80 8.61 22.29
CA HIS A 911 3.84 9.13 23.28
C HIS A 911 2.61 8.22 23.51
N ALA A 912 2.44 7.15 22.74
CA ALA A 912 1.33 6.21 22.90
C ALA A 912 1.50 5.25 24.09
N VAL A 913 0.49 5.22 24.98
CA VAL A 913 0.48 4.35 26.17
C VAL A 913 -0.31 3.06 25.91
N VAL A 914 0.34 1.90 26.02
CA VAL A 914 -0.29 0.58 25.86
C VAL A 914 -0.78 0.06 27.21
N VAL A 915 -2.10 0.10 27.42
CA VAL A 915 -2.76 -0.40 28.65
C VAL A 915 -3.24 -1.85 28.46
N GLY A 916 -3.02 -2.71 29.45
CA GLY A 916 -3.46 -4.11 29.42
C GLY A 916 -2.73 -4.99 28.39
N GLY A 917 -3.43 -6.01 27.87
CA GLY A 917 -2.95 -6.91 26.82
C GLY A 917 -2.06 -8.08 27.27
N SER A 918 -2.18 -9.23 26.59
CA SER A 918 -1.33 -10.41 26.79
C SER A 918 0.11 -10.18 26.28
N TRP A 919 1.02 -11.11 26.57
CA TRP A 919 2.38 -11.06 26.02
C TRP A 919 2.39 -11.05 24.48
N HIS A 920 1.54 -11.85 23.84
CA HIS A 920 1.35 -11.85 22.38
C HIS A 920 0.85 -10.49 21.87
N PHE A 921 -0.08 -9.85 22.58
CA PHE A 921 -0.55 -8.52 22.24
C PHE A 921 0.58 -7.48 22.27
N ARG A 922 1.35 -7.43 23.36
CA ARG A 922 2.44 -6.46 23.56
C ARG A 922 3.62 -6.70 22.62
N GLU A 923 4.03 -7.95 22.42
CA GLU A 923 5.24 -8.27 21.65
C GLU A 923 5.01 -8.52 20.16
N LYS A 924 3.79 -8.86 19.71
CA LYS A 924 3.45 -9.02 18.28
C LYS A 924 2.42 -8.02 17.80
N VAL A 925 1.22 -7.99 18.38
CA VAL A 925 0.11 -7.16 17.85
C VAL A 925 0.47 -5.68 17.86
N MET A 926 1.15 -5.17 18.90
CA MET A 926 1.64 -3.78 18.91
C MET A 926 2.77 -3.51 17.90
N LYS A 927 3.66 -4.47 17.63
CA LYS A 927 4.69 -4.30 16.59
C LYS A 927 4.05 -4.25 15.20
N TRP A 928 3.04 -5.09 14.97
CA TRP A 928 2.22 -5.06 13.76
C TRP A 928 1.45 -3.75 13.62
N PHE A 929 0.79 -3.28 14.68
CA PHE A 929 0.08 -2.00 14.68
C PHE A 929 0.99 -0.87 14.21
N TRP A 930 2.16 -0.68 14.82
CA TRP A 930 3.08 0.39 14.43
C TRP A 930 3.63 0.24 13.00
N ALA A 931 3.81 -0.99 12.51
CA ALA A 931 4.19 -1.23 11.11
C ALA A 931 3.05 -0.91 10.13
N VAL A 932 1.79 -1.21 10.48
CA VAL A 932 0.61 -0.79 9.69
C VAL A 932 0.51 0.74 9.66
N VAL A 933 0.57 1.39 10.81
CA VAL A 933 0.52 2.87 10.91
C VAL A 933 1.65 3.51 10.13
N SER A 934 2.86 2.95 10.14
CA SER A 934 3.98 3.44 9.33
C SER A 934 3.79 3.28 7.81
N SER A 935 2.82 2.47 7.37
CA SER A 935 2.49 2.24 5.96
C SER A 935 1.30 3.08 5.45
N PHE A 936 0.65 3.84 6.35
CA PHE A 936 -0.50 4.67 6.00
C PHE A 936 -0.08 5.97 5.31
N THR A 937 -0.89 6.40 4.35
CA THR A 937 -0.81 7.77 3.81
C THR A 937 -1.17 8.80 4.89
N GLN A 938 -0.78 10.07 4.72
CA GLN A 938 -1.17 11.13 5.66
C GLN A 938 -2.70 11.27 5.80
N GLU A 939 -3.48 10.96 4.75
CA GLU A 939 -4.94 10.90 4.81
C GLU A 939 -5.44 9.75 5.70
N GLU A 940 -4.87 8.56 5.58
CA GLU A 940 -5.19 7.40 6.41
C GLU A 940 -4.73 7.59 7.87
N LEU A 941 -3.58 8.23 8.09
CA LEU A 941 -3.11 8.64 9.41
C LEU A 941 -4.05 9.67 10.06
N ALA A 942 -4.53 10.66 9.31
CA ALA A 942 -5.50 11.64 9.80
C ALA A 942 -6.81 10.95 10.23
N ARG A 943 -7.34 10.05 9.38
CA ARG A 943 -8.52 9.26 9.73
C ARG A 943 -8.30 8.35 10.92
N LEU A 944 -7.09 7.80 11.11
CA LEU A 944 -6.74 7.03 12.31
C LEU A 944 -6.71 7.89 13.58
N LEU A 945 -6.18 9.11 13.53
CA LEU A 945 -6.14 10.03 14.67
C LEU A 945 -7.52 10.63 15.03
N HIS A 946 -8.55 10.44 14.22
CA HIS A 946 -9.93 10.72 14.64
C HIS A 946 -10.44 9.76 15.73
N PHE A 947 -9.80 8.60 15.92
CA PHE A 947 -10.10 7.68 17.01
C PHE A 947 -9.29 8.05 18.26
N ASN A 948 -9.92 8.80 19.19
CA ASN A 948 -9.30 9.22 20.46
C ASN A 948 -8.84 8.04 21.35
N GLN A 949 -9.41 6.83 21.15
CA GLN A 949 -9.01 5.60 21.82
C GLN A 949 -9.17 4.41 20.85
N LEU A 950 -8.15 3.56 20.78
CA LEU A 950 -8.13 2.37 19.92
C LEU A 950 -8.17 1.09 20.77
N CYS A 951 -9.35 0.48 20.86
CA CYS A 951 -9.54 -0.82 21.51
C CYS A 951 -9.18 -1.97 20.56
N LEU A 952 -7.88 -2.17 20.31
CA LEU A 952 -7.39 -3.25 19.45
C LEU A 952 -7.66 -4.63 20.09
N PRO A 953 -8.44 -5.53 19.47
CA PRO A 953 -8.50 -6.92 19.90
C PRO A 953 -7.18 -7.65 19.58
N THR A 954 -7.00 -8.86 20.11
CA THR A 954 -5.88 -9.71 19.72
C THR A 954 -6.09 -10.26 18.31
N TYR A 955 -5.24 -9.86 17.38
CA TYR A 955 -5.17 -10.43 16.04
C TYR A 955 -4.12 -11.53 15.96
N ASP A 956 -4.36 -12.53 15.11
CA ASP A 956 -3.43 -13.65 14.89
C ASP A 956 -2.44 -13.38 13.74
N SER A 957 -2.67 -12.33 12.95
CA SER A 957 -1.78 -11.92 11.85
C SER A 957 -1.70 -10.41 11.63
N TYR A 958 -0.60 -9.97 11.01
CA TYR A 958 -0.40 -8.59 10.56
C TYR A 958 -1.44 -8.17 9.52
N GLU A 959 -1.73 -9.05 8.55
CA GLU A 959 -2.66 -8.80 7.45
C GLU A 959 -4.09 -8.56 7.92
N GLU A 960 -4.53 -9.29 8.94
CA GLU A 960 -5.86 -9.15 9.52
C GLU A 960 -5.99 -7.83 10.27
N LEU A 961 -5.02 -7.51 11.14
CA LEU A 961 -4.94 -6.19 11.80
C LEU A 961 -4.91 -5.07 10.74
N HIS A 962 -4.10 -5.19 9.70
CA HIS A 962 -4.00 -4.20 8.62
C HIS A 962 -5.34 -4.03 7.89
N LYS A 963 -6.00 -5.13 7.51
CA LYS A 963 -7.30 -5.10 6.83
C LYS A 963 -8.35 -4.43 7.72
N MET A 964 -8.45 -4.82 9.00
CA MET A 964 -9.46 -4.27 9.91
C MET A 964 -9.17 -2.80 10.25
N LEU A 965 -7.91 -2.41 10.41
CA LEU A 965 -7.54 -1.02 10.62
C LEU A 965 -7.86 -0.14 9.39
N LYS A 966 -7.58 -0.62 8.17
CA LYS A 966 -7.98 0.09 6.93
C LYS A 966 -9.49 0.14 6.73
N LEU A 967 -10.21 -0.94 7.07
CA LEU A 967 -11.67 -0.95 7.01
C LEU A 967 -12.27 0.11 7.94
N ALA A 968 -11.88 0.09 9.21
CA ALA A 968 -12.36 1.03 10.24
C ALA A 968 -12.14 2.51 9.85
N ILE A 969 -10.94 2.89 9.40
CA ILE A 969 -10.68 4.26 8.95
C ILE A 969 -11.41 4.63 7.65
N SER A 970 -11.85 3.66 6.85
CA SER A 970 -12.56 3.89 5.58
C SER A 970 -14.10 3.94 5.72
N GLU A 971 -14.67 3.20 6.67
CA GLU A 971 -16.12 3.10 6.87
C GLU A 971 -16.66 4.09 7.93
N GLY A 972 -15.78 4.65 8.77
CA GLY A 972 -15.90 6.02 9.28
C GLY A 972 -17.16 6.39 10.08
N SER A 973 -17.87 5.43 10.67
CA SER A 973 -19.08 5.70 11.47
C SER A 973 -19.36 4.76 12.64
N GLU A 974 -18.52 3.75 12.85
CA GLU A 974 -18.58 2.85 14.01
C GLU A 974 -17.19 2.81 14.68
N GLY A 975 -17.16 2.98 16.01
CA GLY A 975 -15.92 2.97 16.79
C GLY A 975 -15.25 1.59 16.84
N PHE A 976 -14.04 1.52 17.40
CA PHE A 976 -13.42 0.24 17.75
C PHE A 976 -14.21 -0.44 18.88
N GLY A 977 -15.23 -1.22 18.52
CA GLY A 977 -16.24 -1.71 19.45
C GLY A 977 -17.24 -2.70 18.87
N MET A 978 -16.80 -3.65 18.04
CA MET A 978 -17.46 -4.96 17.99
C MET A 978 -16.98 -5.75 19.21
N LEU A 979 -17.93 -6.26 20.01
CA LEU A 979 -17.71 -7.13 21.17
C LEU A 979 -17.02 -8.47 20.79
#